data_AF-A0A397J4L5-F1
#
_entry.id   AF-A0A397J4L5-F1
#
_cell.length_a   1.000
_cell.length_b   1.000
_cell.length_c   1.000
_cell.angle_alpha   90.00
_cell.angle_beta   90.00
_cell.angle_gamma   90.00
#
_symmetry.space_group_name_H-M   'P 1'
#
loop_
_entity.id
_entity.type
_entity.pdbx_description
1 polymer ?
#
loop_
_entity_poly.entity_id
_entity_poly.type
_entity_poly.pdbx_seq_one_letter_code
_entity_poly.pdbx_strand_id
1 'polypeptide(L)'
;MPSVSGIFAYNETNQFDTPPQIWQYGKYLDGTVVIRIINRNPNKIQISGEVWVRPELSLRIIHPNGTVSEINKNLEIQEFNWHITTSPDGDYLDPISIFALQKGFLLIRYFNASNSDDINTYEEWGRIIDWNGNLYDEVNFGGAYIKNGIWYPSATTIVTNVDPEKGFLRIVGMNVTYVEWQQYMIDYSFNLKNLSEGNITLSQSETSTVFNTIATVDEGYSIIFGNSNSTNSNSLLSTVYDLKIGYNETQFSAPKLLYQSFNITLSNLFCGISSTGIGKVCILDIVQSNVTSYVKLNFLSSGVVTKITSIPELPSSFTTGWSVESIPYGGYLFYSYILNATNHTNAYGYYFNESAKNFIEWDFSEPLVVNLRGILLILPNNTMLISQIENLNTWSFLTTDIPNYSGNLDKGYSNLLVNSTSPSINTNISNISTSTDMGNITITYYEPVELSDGNIWIYRIDDGIDNNVTRQFVNGNNNEFCSISDNGLTVTVKVIRSTFDYPNSQFYVKVDNNFVRSKGYGEPIMGIYENIWKFNTNPSEEPFADSVSGVLRLTIEGTEYYENLSSIGKSFFFSDLQIKLSKIIPVDNKRLSSNEKTQVDNTVSPNRRQILISLNVKSSKEKSVKSIIDDLDDMIKYKSITSISLFHTTNCLDKVFGFKPKQNLWDKYKWRFFIVIFVFGLLLVLFFLAQKKESEGRNMAVLQLGLIIFDFFMDFLFVRYNGKIVEVLFIPSIVFLIVPICINTIWAFYIIVEENKSVTFMNWFTQHGKIASLFTILSGFDIEALSILYSNMAGFEFFQAPFSIKGKSKIFCASCLNIFIEDIPQVIIQILYYYSVVTYDIIPLLALYSSCFNLLINIVARLFQAINFYRYGSLEYISSHSQNKDEDDFGDLQPIQNPLQNPDIFGGFQPATERNPIREVTP
;
A
#
# COMPACT_ATOMS: atom_id res chain seq x y z
N MET A 1 11.33 10.76 28.76
CA MET A 1 11.31 11.65 29.93
C MET A 1 12.50 12.59 29.84
N PRO A 2 12.43 13.86 30.27
CA PRO A 2 13.63 14.71 30.36
C PRO A 2 14.57 14.14 31.44
N SER A 3 15.84 13.99 31.08
CA SER A 3 16.95 13.48 31.89
C SER A 3 17.30 14.43 33.04
N VAL A 4 16.85 14.12 34.26
CA VAL A 4 17.37 14.69 35.51
C VAL A 4 17.06 13.68 36.62
N SER A 5 18.05 13.31 37.45
CA SER A 5 17.82 12.59 38.70
C SER A 5 16.65 13.22 39.46
N GLY A 6 15.58 12.46 39.66
CA GLY A 6 14.30 13.03 40.10
C GLY A 6 13.27 12.00 40.51
N ILE A 7 12.10 12.49 40.90
CA ILE A 7 10.94 11.67 41.27
C ILE A 7 9.87 11.87 40.21
N PHE A 8 9.46 10.78 39.56
CA PHE A 8 8.24 10.73 38.79
C PHE A 8 7.11 10.28 39.70
N ALA A 9 6.17 11.16 40.02
CA ALA A 9 5.02 10.83 40.86
C ALA A 9 3.71 11.04 40.11
N TYR A 10 2.76 10.14 40.32
CA TYR A 10 1.44 10.22 39.73
C TYR A 10 0.37 10.05 40.82
N ASN A 11 -0.70 10.82 40.69
CA ASN A 11 -1.86 10.74 41.56
C ASN A 11 -3.01 10.13 40.76
N GLU A 12 -3.60 9.07 41.28
CA GLU A 12 -4.67 8.34 40.62
C GLU A 12 -5.90 9.23 40.42
N THR A 13 -6.48 9.21 39.22
CA THR A 13 -7.64 10.06 38.86
C THR A 13 -8.86 9.69 39.71
N ASN A 14 -9.03 8.40 39.96
CA ASN A 14 -10.06 7.87 40.84
C ASN A 14 -9.43 7.40 42.15
N GLN A 15 -10.01 7.82 43.27
CA GLN A 15 -9.50 7.46 44.58
C GLN A 15 -9.81 5.98 44.89
N PHE A 16 -8.80 5.25 45.35
CA PHE A 16 -8.97 3.86 45.80
C PHE A 16 -9.15 3.76 47.32
N ASP A 17 -9.93 2.76 47.77
CA ASP A 17 -10.12 2.47 49.20
C ASP A 17 -8.84 1.98 49.89
N THR A 18 -7.92 1.40 49.11
CA THR A 18 -6.61 0.93 49.58
C THR A 18 -5.50 1.46 48.67
N PRO A 19 -4.29 1.70 49.20
CA PRO A 19 -3.18 2.26 48.42
C PRO A 19 -2.92 1.46 47.13
N PRO A 20 -2.73 2.13 45.98
CA PRO A 20 -2.32 1.47 44.74
C PRO A 20 -0.91 0.91 44.90
N GLN A 21 -0.69 -0.36 44.53
CA GLN A 21 0.62 -0.99 44.56
C GLN A 21 1.10 -1.29 43.14
N ILE A 22 2.31 -0.83 42.79
CA ILE A 22 2.92 -1.17 41.51
C ILE A 22 3.37 -2.63 41.56
N TRP A 23 2.78 -3.47 40.71
CA TRP A 23 2.89 -4.92 40.85
C TRP A 23 3.65 -5.62 39.73
N GLN A 24 3.37 -5.25 38.49
CA GLN A 24 4.02 -5.78 37.28
C GLN A 24 4.23 -4.65 36.27
N TYR A 25 5.04 -4.91 35.26
CA TYR A 25 5.33 -3.94 34.21
C TYR A 25 5.51 -4.61 32.84
N GLY A 26 5.39 -3.81 31.79
CA GLY A 26 5.84 -4.09 30.43
C GLY A 26 6.55 -2.87 29.86
N LYS A 27 7.64 -3.09 29.12
CA LYS A 27 8.48 -2.03 28.52
C LYS A 27 8.45 -2.13 27.00
N TYR A 28 8.34 -0.99 26.32
CA TYR A 28 8.35 -0.88 24.86
C TYR A 28 9.64 -0.20 24.36
N LEU A 29 9.98 -0.45 23.09
CA LEU A 29 11.19 0.08 22.45
C LEU A 29 11.20 1.61 22.31
N ASP A 30 10.03 2.24 22.23
CA ASP A 30 9.90 3.70 22.17
C ASP A 30 10.04 4.40 23.54
N GLY A 31 10.28 3.61 24.61
CA GLY A 31 10.40 4.11 25.98
C GLY A 31 9.08 4.20 26.73
N THR A 32 7.95 3.79 26.13
CA THR A 32 6.68 3.64 26.85
C THR A 32 6.79 2.52 27.88
N VAL A 33 6.18 2.73 29.05
CA VAL A 33 6.08 1.72 30.11
C VAL A 33 4.62 1.54 30.48
N VAL A 34 4.17 0.28 30.54
CA VAL A 34 2.87 -0.06 31.11
C VAL A 34 3.10 -0.69 32.47
N ILE A 35 2.47 -0.18 33.51
CA ILE A 35 2.50 -0.80 34.84
C ILE A 35 1.11 -1.34 35.19
N ARG A 36 1.07 -2.50 35.82
CA ARG A 36 -0.14 -3.02 36.46
C ARG A 36 -0.15 -2.57 37.91
N ILE A 37 -1.21 -1.87 38.27
CA ILE A 37 -1.52 -1.49 39.64
C ILE A 37 -2.46 -2.55 40.24
N ILE A 38 -2.21 -2.94 41.49
CA ILE A 38 -3.15 -3.73 42.28
C ILE A 38 -3.60 -2.95 43.51
N ASN A 39 -4.83 -3.20 43.96
CA ASN A 39 -5.37 -2.70 45.22
C ASN A 39 -5.91 -3.88 46.01
N ARG A 40 -5.70 -3.87 47.32
CA ARG A 40 -6.29 -4.88 48.21
C ARG A 40 -7.81 -4.73 48.20
N ASN A 41 -8.50 -5.86 48.16
CA ASN A 41 -9.95 -5.90 48.28
C ASN A 41 -10.36 -5.66 49.75
N PRO A 42 -11.01 -4.53 50.10
CA PRO A 42 -11.39 -4.24 51.47
C PRO A 42 -12.49 -5.17 51.99
N ASN A 43 -13.21 -5.84 51.10
CA ASN A 43 -14.34 -6.72 51.44
C ASN A 43 -13.93 -8.17 51.70
N LYS A 44 -12.65 -8.52 51.52
CA LYS A 44 -12.10 -9.87 51.75
C LYS A 44 -11.11 -9.83 52.90
N ILE A 45 -11.15 -10.85 53.75
CA ILE A 45 -10.18 -11.02 54.84
C ILE A 45 -8.82 -11.31 54.20
N GLN A 46 -7.81 -10.54 54.58
CA GLN A 46 -6.43 -10.72 54.14
C GLN A 46 -5.73 -11.64 55.15
N ILE A 47 -5.16 -12.75 54.67
CA ILE A 47 -4.47 -13.74 55.51
C ILE A 47 -2.97 -13.62 55.24
N SER A 48 -2.12 -13.89 56.23
CA SER A 48 -0.68 -13.87 56.02
C SER A 48 -0.28 -14.86 54.91
N GLY A 49 0.37 -14.38 53.85
CA GLY A 49 0.74 -15.18 52.67
C GLY A 49 -0.32 -15.23 51.56
N GLU A 50 -1.49 -14.60 51.76
CA GLU A 50 -2.58 -14.55 50.80
C GLU A 50 -3.17 -13.13 50.66
N VAL A 51 -3.23 -12.63 49.44
CA VAL A 51 -3.74 -11.28 49.13
C VAL A 51 -4.88 -11.36 48.13
N TRP A 52 -6.07 -10.97 48.56
CA TRP A 52 -7.19 -10.74 47.67
C TRP A 52 -7.12 -9.34 47.10
N VAL A 53 -7.04 -9.24 45.77
CA VAL A 53 -7.02 -7.96 45.06
C VAL A 53 -8.40 -7.64 44.49
N ARG A 54 -8.62 -6.36 44.18
CA ARG A 54 -9.85 -5.91 43.51
C ARG A 54 -9.99 -6.62 42.15
N PRO A 55 -11.19 -7.11 41.78
CA PRO A 55 -11.41 -7.87 40.55
C PRO A 55 -11.49 -6.98 39.30
N GLU A 56 -10.45 -6.17 39.08
CA GLU A 56 -10.34 -5.24 37.97
C GLU A 56 -8.87 -5.12 37.54
N LEU A 57 -8.62 -5.21 36.23
CA LEU A 57 -7.30 -4.99 35.67
C LEU A 57 -7.04 -3.49 35.60
N SER A 58 -6.09 -3.02 36.40
CA SER A 58 -5.69 -1.62 36.45
C SER A 58 -4.32 -1.43 35.80
N LEU A 59 -4.27 -0.76 34.64
CA LEU A 59 -3.05 -0.47 33.89
C LEU A 59 -2.80 1.04 33.84
N ARG A 60 -1.53 1.45 33.99
CA ARG A 60 -1.09 2.83 33.78
C ARG A 60 -0.03 2.86 32.71
N ILE A 61 -0.29 3.62 31.65
CA ILE A 61 0.58 3.73 30.47
C ILE A 61 1.37 5.03 30.61
N ILE A 62 2.65 4.93 30.89
CA ILE A 62 3.58 6.04 31.04
C ILE A 62 4.24 6.29 29.68
N HIS A 63 3.86 7.39 29.04
CA HIS A 63 4.36 7.77 27.72
C HIS A 63 5.75 8.43 27.82
N PRO A 64 6.57 8.42 26.75
CA PRO A 64 7.91 9.02 26.76
C PRO A 64 7.93 10.52 27.10
N ASN A 65 6.84 11.24 26.85
CA ASN A 65 6.66 12.65 27.23
C ASN A 65 6.35 12.85 28.73
N GLY A 66 6.18 11.77 29.51
CA GLY A 66 5.84 11.79 30.94
C GLY A 66 4.34 11.81 31.26
N THR A 67 3.46 11.85 30.25
CA THR A 67 2.01 11.75 30.50
C THR A 67 1.60 10.31 30.84
N VAL A 68 0.53 10.16 31.63
CA VAL A 68 -0.01 8.85 32.02
C VAL A 68 -1.42 8.68 31.48
N SER A 69 -1.71 7.53 30.87
CA SER A 69 -3.07 7.09 30.53
C SER A 69 -3.52 5.98 31.47
N GLU A 70 -4.76 6.04 31.96
CA GLU A 70 -5.32 5.02 32.87
C GLU A 70 -6.28 4.10 32.13
N ILE A 71 -6.13 2.79 32.36
CA ILE A 71 -7.11 1.77 31.95
C ILE A 71 -7.53 1.00 33.19
N ASN A 72 -8.83 0.94 33.43
CA ASN A 72 -9.45 0.10 34.44
C ASN A 72 -10.47 -0.78 33.70
N LYS A 73 -10.22 -2.09 33.66
CA LYS A 73 -10.98 -3.03 32.82
C LYS A 73 -11.41 -4.24 33.62
N ASN A 74 -12.72 -4.53 33.63
CA ASN A 74 -13.21 -5.83 34.05
C ASN A 74 -12.93 -6.86 32.95
N LEU A 75 -12.21 -7.92 33.30
CA LEU A 75 -11.87 -9.01 32.37
C LEU A 75 -12.95 -10.09 32.31
N GLU A 76 -13.95 -10.04 33.18
CA GLU A 76 -15.02 -11.05 33.29
C GLU A 76 -14.49 -12.48 33.55
N ILE A 77 -13.32 -12.58 34.20
CA ILE A 77 -12.66 -13.85 34.56
C ILE A 77 -13.06 -14.32 35.96
N GLN A 78 -12.88 -15.62 36.22
CA GLN A 78 -13.23 -16.24 37.50
C GLN A 78 -12.47 -15.63 38.68
N GLU A 79 -13.13 -15.57 39.84
CA GLU A 79 -12.69 -14.81 41.01
C GLU A 79 -11.31 -15.25 41.54
N PHE A 80 -10.97 -16.54 41.43
CA PHE A 80 -9.70 -17.08 41.92
C PHE A 80 -8.47 -16.43 41.26
N ASN A 81 -8.62 -15.84 40.07
CA ASN A 81 -7.52 -15.11 39.41
C ASN A 81 -7.09 -13.85 40.20
N TRP A 82 -7.95 -13.35 41.08
CA TRP A 82 -7.72 -12.16 41.91
C TRP A 82 -7.23 -12.52 43.32
N HIS A 83 -6.77 -13.75 43.51
CA HIS A 83 -6.19 -14.26 44.76
C HIS A 83 -4.71 -14.57 44.54
N ILE A 84 -3.85 -13.74 45.12
CA ILE A 84 -2.40 -13.91 45.07
C ILE A 84 -1.99 -14.72 46.29
N THR A 85 -1.28 -15.82 46.07
CA THR A 85 -0.79 -16.70 47.14
C THR A 85 0.74 -16.67 47.22
N THR A 86 1.33 -17.35 48.20
CA THR A 86 2.78 -17.44 48.35
C THR A 86 3.22 -18.90 48.30
N SER A 87 4.28 -19.21 47.56
CA SER A 87 4.86 -20.54 47.48
C SER A 87 5.52 -20.95 48.81
N PRO A 88 5.79 -22.25 49.04
CA PRO A 88 6.56 -22.69 50.22
C PRO A 88 7.95 -22.03 50.33
N ASP A 89 8.53 -21.63 49.19
CA ASP A 89 9.84 -20.98 49.10
C ASP A 89 9.76 -19.45 49.29
N GLY A 90 8.54 -18.90 49.44
CA GLY A 90 8.30 -17.48 49.72
C GLY A 90 7.96 -16.62 48.49
N ASP A 91 7.80 -17.22 47.30
CA ASP A 91 7.53 -16.49 46.06
C ASP A 91 6.04 -16.16 45.90
N TYR A 92 5.73 -14.95 45.43
CA TYR A 92 4.35 -14.55 45.12
C TYR A 92 3.84 -15.23 43.85
N LEU A 93 2.75 -15.99 43.99
CA LEU A 93 2.04 -16.69 42.94
C LEU A 93 0.84 -15.85 42.49
N ASP A 94 1.01 -15.14 41.38
CA ASP A 94 -0.02 -14.30 40.77
C ASP A 94 -0.60 -14.97 39.52
N PRO A 95 -1.90 -15.33 39.51
CA PRO A 95 -2.59 -15.87 38.34
C PRO A 95 -2.52 -14.95 37.12
N ILE A 96 -2.58 -13.62 37.34
CA ILE A 96 -2.61 -12.63 36.27
C ILE A 96 -1.20 -12.14 35.99
N SER A 97 -0.84 -12.07 34.71
CA SER A 97 0.43 -11.47 34.29
C SER A 97 0.27 -10.67 33.02
N ILE A 98 1.09 -9.63 32.87
CA ILE A 98 1.11 -8.76 31.70
C ILE A 98 2.46 -8.84 30.99
N PHE A 99 2.44 -8.82 29.65
CA PHE A 99 3.64 -8.83 28.83
C PHE A 99 3.51 -7.83 27.68
N ALA A 100 4.53 -7.00 27.46
CA ALA A 100 4.57 -6.06 26.35
C ALA A 100 4.76 -6.80 25.01
N LEU A 101 3.92 -6.47 24.03
CA LEU A 101 4.03 -6.94 22.66
C LEU A 101 4.56 -5.79 21.78
N GLN A 102 4.08 -5.67 20.55
CA GLN A 102 4.29 -4.49 19.72
C GLN A 102 3.59 -3.26 20.30
N LYS A 103 4.07 -2.07 19.93
CA LYS A 103 3.54 -0.78 20.39
C LYS A 103 2.03 -0.73 20.29
N GLY A 104 1.36 -0.31 21.38
CA GLY A 104 -0.10 -0.25 21.44
C GLY A 104 -0.76 -1.48 22.07
N PHE A 105 -0.04 -2.61 22.22
CA PHE A 105 -0.64 -3.89 22.57
C PHE A 105 0.09 -4.63 23.70
N LEU A 106 -0.69 -5.25 24.57
CA LEU A 106 -0.22 -5.99 25.74
C LEU A 106 -0.89 -7.35 25.78
N LEU A 107 -0.14 -8.41 26.10
CA LEU A 107 -0.71 -9.73 26.41
C LEU A 107 -1.09 -9.77 27.89
N ILE A 108 -2.33 -10.17 28.17
CA ILE A 108 -2.79 -10.53 29.51
C ILE A 108 -2.87 -12.05 29.57
N ARG A 109 -2.21 -12.65 30.56
CA ARG A 109 -2.30 -14.07 30.89
C ARG A 109 -3.13 -14.24 32.16
N TYR A 110 -4.02 -15.22 32.19
CA TYR A 110 -4.86 -15.59 33.33
C TYR A 110 -5.28 -17.06 33.21
N PHE A 111 -6.18 -17.54 34.07
CA PHE A 111 -6.61 -18.93 34.10
C PHE A 111 -8.13 -19.07 34.11
N ASN A 112 -8.60 -20.18 33.55
CA ASN A 112 -10.00 -20.59 33.56
C ASN A 112 -10.09 -22.04 34.04
N ALA A 113 -11.17 -22.40 34.73
CA ALA A 113 -11.36 -23.73 35.29
C ALA A 113 -12.79 -24.19 35.09
N SER A 114 -12.96 -25.45 34.66
CA SER A 114 -14.29 -26.08 34.64
C SER A 114 -14.83 -26.33 36.04
N ASN A 115 -13.94 -26.55 37.03
CA ASN A 115 -14.26 -26.60 38.45
C ASN A 115 -13.26 -25.75 39.25
N SER A 116 -13.71 -24.63 39.82
CA SER A 116 -12.85 -23.71 40.58
C SER A 116 -12.22 -24.34 41.82
N ASP A 117 -12.81 -25.41 42.36
CA ASP A 117 -12.32 -26.08 43.57
C ASP A 117 -11.30 -27.19 43.28
N ASP A 118 -11.08 -27.51 41.99
CA ASP A 118 -10.11 -28.52 41.56
C ASP A 118 -9.05 -27.89 40.64
N ILE A 119 -7.85 -27.66 41.20
CA ILE A 119 -6.71 -27.08 40.49
C ILE A 119 -6.31 -27.88 39.25
N ASN A 120 -6.60 -29.17 39.17
CA ASN A 120 -6.27 -30.00 37.99
C ASN A 120 -7.12 -29.67 36.76
N THR A 121 -8.22 -28.92 36.94
CA THR A 121 -9.06 -28.45 35.85
C THR A 121 -8.69 -27.06 35.35
N TYR A 122 -7.64 -26.46 35.92
CA TYR A 122 -7.21 -25.12 35.57
C TYR A 122 -6.46 -25.15 34.23
N GLU A 123 -6.85 -24.26 33.34
CA GLU A 123 -6.25 -24.02 32.03
C GLU A 123 -5.74 -22.59 31.98
N GLU A 124 -4.58 -22.40 31.36
CA GLU A 124 -3.97 -21.10 31.14
C GLU A 124 -4.53 -20.47 29.85
N TRP A 125 -4.90 -19.20 29.92
CA TRP A 125 -5.47 -18.44 28.82
C TRP A 125 -4.71 -17.13 28.63
N GLY A 126 -4.66 -16.68 27.38
CA GLY A 126 -4.07 -15.42 26.97
C GLY A 126 -5.02 -14.59 26.12
N ARG A 127 -4.96 -13.27 26.27
CA ARG A 127 -5.75 -12.32 25.47
C ARG A 127 -4.99 -11.02 25.28
N ILE A 128 -5.07 -10.42 24.09
CA ILE A 128 -4.48 -9.10 23.84
C ILE A 128 -5.43 -8.00 24.31
N ILE A 129 -4.86 -6.94 24.90
CA ILE A 129 -5.52 -5.67 25.17
C ILE A 129 -4.74 -4.54 24.47
N ASP A 130 -5.46 -3.59 23.87
CA ASP A 130 -4.82 -2.38 23.36
C ASP A 130 -4.80 -1.23 24.39
N TRP A 131 -4.05 -0.18 24.09
CA TRP A 131 -3.95 1.02 24.93
C TRP A 131 -5.25 1.84 25.03
N ASN A 132 -6.30 1.48 24.29
CA ASN A 132 -7.64 2.06 24.42
C ASN A 132 -8.56 1.18 25.32
N GLY A 133 -8.07 0.03 25.79
CA GLY A 133 -8.82 -0.91 26.61
C GLY A 133 -9.76 -1.84 25.82
N ASN A 134 -9.56 -1.98 24.51
CA ASN A 134 -10.25 -2.99 23.70
C ASN A 134 -9.60 -4.36 23.90
N LEU A 135 -10.42 -5.39 24.01
CA LEU A 135 -9.99 -6.78 24.19
C LEU A 135 -10.16 -7.54 22.87
N TYR A 136 -9.16 -8.35 22.52
CA TYR A 136 -9.13 -9.18 21.30
C TYR A 136 -9.43 -10.64 21.63
N ASP A 137 -9.27 -11.56 20.68
CA ASP A 137 -9.63 -12.96 20.86
C ASP A 137 -8.83 -13.64 22.00
N GLU A 138 -9.52 -14.55 22.68
CA GLU A 138 -9.01 -15.41 23.75
C GLU A 138 -8.32 -16.64 23.15
N VAL A 139 -7.16 -17.02 23.68
CA VAL A 139 -6.44 -18.23 23.27
C VAL A 139 -6.11 -19.07 24.49
N ASN A 140 -6.43 -20.36 24.40
CA ASN A 140 -6.04 -21.35 25.40
C ASN A 140 -4.58 -21.77 25.15
N PHE A 141 -3.75 -21.63 26.18
CA PHE A 141 -2.34 -22.03 26.16
C PHE A 141 -2.11 -23.45 26.67
N GLY A 142 -3.10 -24.07 27.32
CA GLY A 142 -3.03 -25.45 27.81
C GLY A 142 -3.29 -25.56 29.31
N GLY A 143 -2.95 -26.71 29.90
CA GLY A 143 -3.17 -26.96 31.33
C GLY A 143 -2.28 -26.11 32.23
N ALA A 144 -2.76 -25.81 33.43
CA ALA A 144 -1.99 -25.11 34.45
C ALA A 144 -0.79 -25.94 34.93
N TYR A 145 0.31 -25.27 35.25
CA TYR A 145 1.49 -25.94 35.80
C TYR A 145 1.29 -26.28 37.28
N ILE A 146 1.24 -27.57 37.60
CA ILE A 146 1.02 -28.11 38.94
C ILE A 146 2.17 -29.04 39.30
N LYS A 147 2.82 -28.81 40.45
CA LYS A 147 3.89 -29.65 40.96
C LYS A 147 3.61 -30.03 42.41
N ASN A 148 3.68 -31.33 42.72
CA ASN A 148 3.43 -31.87 44.06
C ASN A 148 2.09 -31.40 44.68
N GLY A 149 1.05 -31.24 43.86
CA GLY A 149 -0.27 -30.78 44.29
C GLY A 149 -0.38 -29.27 44.56
N ILE A 150 0.65 -28.49 44.22
CA ILE A 150 0.65 -27.02 44.30
C ILE A 150 0.57 -26.45 42.88
N TRP A 151 -0.35 -25.50 42.66
CA TRP A 151 -0.47 -24.74 41.43
C TRP A 151 0.52 -23.57 41.41
N TYR A 152 1.33 -23.47 40.36
CA TYR A 152 2.29 -22.38 40.19
C TYR A 152 1.91 -21.51 38.98
N PRO A 153 0.98 -20.55 39.14
CA PRO A 153 0.53 -19.70 38.03
C PRO A 153 1.65 -18.86 37.40
N SER A 154 2.72 -18.59 38.15
CA SER A 154 3.85 -17.78 37.70
C SER A 154 4.96 -18.60 37.03
N ALA A 155 4.73 -19.89 36.71
CA ALA A 155 5.71 -20.77 36.05
C ALA A 155 5.95 -20.44 34.57
N THR A 156 5.02 -19.68 33.97
CA THR A 156 5.06 -19.35 32.56
C THR A 156 5.85 -18.06 32.33
N THR A 157 6.86 -18.15 31.48
CA THR A 157 7.63 -17.02 30.95
C THR A 157 7.23 -16.75 29.51
N ILE A 158 7.04 -15.48 29.16
CA ILE A 158 6.83 -15.03 27.79
C ILE A 158 8.06 -14.23 27.35
N VAL A 159 8.65 -14.63 26.23
CA VAL A 159 9.77 -13.91 25.60
C VAL A 159 9.28 -13.34 24.27
N THR A 160 9.08 -12.03 24.23
CA THR A 160 8.72 -11.31 23.00
C THR A 160 9.87 -11.43 21.99
N ASN A 161 9.53 -11.57 20.71
CA ASN A 161 10.52 -11.62 19.65
C ASN A 161 11.35 -10.31 19.59
N VAL A 162 12.56 -10.38 19.03
CA VAL A 162 13.41 -9.20 18.80
C VAL A 162 12.74 -8.19 17.85
N ASP A 163 11.86 -8.67 16.98
CA ASP A 163 10.85 -7.91 16.25
C ASP A 163 9.46 -8.16 16.86
N PRO A 164 8.95 -7.29 17.74
CA PRO A 164 7.73 -7.54 18.51
C PRO A 164 6.47 -7.80 17.67
N GLU A 165 6.45 -7.38 16.40
CA GLU A 165 5.35 -7.64 15.48
C GLU A 165 5.23 -9.13 15.11
N LYS A 166 6.33 -9.90 15.23
CA LYS A 166 6.36 -11.34 14.90
C LYS A 166 5.79 -12.24 15.99
N GLY A 167 5.51 -11.70 17.17
CA GLY A 167 4.90 -12.40 18.30
C GLY A 167 5.89 -12.77 19.41
N PHE A 168 5.73 -13.95 20.01
CA PHE A 168 6.47 -14.35 21.21
C PHE A 168 6.65 -15.88 21.34
N LEU A 169 7.56 -16.28 22.23
CA LEU A 169 7.72 -17.66 22.69
C LEU A 169 7.22 -17.77 24.14
N ARG A 170 6.25 -18.66 24.36
CA ARG A 170 5.79 -19.09 25.68
C ARG A 170 6.63 -20.28 26.14
N ILE A 171 7.07 -20.23 27.39
CA ILE A 171 7.84 -21.30 28.02
C ILE A 171 7.27 -21.58 29.41
N VAL A 172 7.06 -22.85 29.72
CA VAL A 172 6.57 -23.30 31.02
C VAL A 172 7.55 -24.28 31.62
N GLY A 173 8.01 -23.98 32.84
CA GLY A 173 8.79 -24.91 33.63
C GLY A 173 9.51 -24.20 34.77
N MET A 174 9.23 -24.59 36.01
CA MET A 174 9.84 -23.93 37.18
C MET A 174 10.94 -24.77 37.84
N ASN A 175 10.98 -26.11 37.63
CA ASN A 175 11.99 -27.00 38.22
C ASN A 175 11.85 -28.47 37.73
N VAL A 176 12.02 -28.77 36.43
CA VAL A 176 11.45 -29.99 35.82
C VAL A 176 12.34 -30.71 34.81
N THR A 177 12.09 -32.01 34.76
CA THR A 177 12.55 -33.01 33.80
C THR A 177 12.16 -32.71 32.35
N TYR A 178 11.28 -31.73 32.12
CA TYR A 178 10.99 -31.19 30.80
C TYR A 178 10.55 -29.70 30.86
N VAL A 179 10.70 -29.00 29.74
CA VAL A 179 10.24 -27.62 29.50
C VAL A 179 9.25 -27.66 28.34
N GLU A 180 8.05 -27.15 28.54
CA GLU A 180 7.05 -26.97 27.48
C GLU A 180 7.27 -25.61 26.80
N TRP A 181 7.17 -25.57 25.48
CA TRP A 181 7.29 -24.34 24.71
C TRP A 181 6.23 -24.24 23.61
N GLN A 182 5.78 -23.02 23.32
CA GLN A 182 4.82 -22.70 22.27
C GLN A 182 5.18 -21.36 21.62
N GLN A 183 5.21 -21.30 20.30
CA GLN A 183 5.50 -20.09 19.54
C GLN A 183 4.21 -19.52 18.95
N TYR A 184 3.96 -18.24 19.19
CA TYR A 184 2.77 -17.53 18.71
C TYR A 184 3.16 -16.38 17.78
N MET A 185 2.37 -16.20 16.71
CA MET A 185 2.37 -14.98 15.89
C MET A 185 1.13 -14.13 16.19
N ILE A 186 1.23 -12.84 15.88
CA ILE A 186 0.10 -11.89 15.92
C ILE A 186 -0.29 -11.60 14.47
N ASP A 187 -1.56 -11.80 14.11
CA ASP A 187 -2.04 -11.47 12.76
C ASP A 187 -2.45 -9.98 12.62
N TYR A 188 -2.84 -9.57 11.41
CA TYR A 188 -3.25 -8.18 11.13
C TYR A 188 -4.52 -7.73 11.86
N SER A 189 -5.30 -8.67 12.40
CA SER A 189 -6.47 -8.41 13.24
C SER A 189 -6.13 -8.42 14.73
N PHE A 190 -4.84 -8.54 15.08
CA PHE A 190 -4.32 -8.69 16.43
C PHE A 190 -4.81 -9.95 17.15
N ASN A 191 -5.06 -11.02 16.38
CA ASN A 191 -5.36 -12.34 16.94
C ASN A 191 -4.07 -13.17 17.08
N LEU A 192 -4.01 -13.95 18.16
CA LEU A 192 -2.90 -14.85 18.43
C LEU A 192 -3.07 -16.17 17.69
N LYS A 193 -2.04 -16.57 16.94
CA LYS A 193 -2.03 -17.84 16.20
C LYS A 193 -0.82 -18.67 16.61
N ASN A 194 -1.08 -19.89 17.08
CA ASN A 194 -0.04 -20.87 17.39
C ASN A 194 0.65 -21.30 16.08
N LEU A 195 1.99 -21.21 16.06
CA LEU A 195 2.84 -21.64 14.94
C LEU A 195 3.37 -23.05 15.16
N SER A 196 3.89 -23.33 16.35
CA SER A 196 4.61 -24.55 16.69
C SER A 196 4.70 -24.72 18.20
N GLU A 197 4.72 -25.96 18.66
CA GLU A 197 4.80 -26.29 20.08
C GLU A 197 5.56 -27.61 20.30
N GLY A 198 6.08 -27.80 21.51
CA GLY A 198 6.75 -29.04 21.86
C GLY A 198 7.28 -29.05 23.29
N ASN A 199 7.98 -30.14 23.63
CA ASN A 199 8.58 -30.36 24.94
C ASN A 199 10.07 -30.67 24.81
N ILE A 200 10.90 -30.04 25.63
CA ILE A 200 12.34 -30.31 25.75
C ILE A 200 12.54 -31.13 27.02
N THR A 201 13.06 -32.35 26.92
CA THR A 201 13.39 -33.15 28.10
C THR A 201 14.79 -32.78 28.61
N LEU A 202 14.89 -32.47 29.91
CA LEU A 202 16.14 -32.18 30.59
C LEU A 202 16.58 -33.43 31.35
N SER A 203 17.85 -33.80 31.20
CA SER A 203 18.40 -35.01 31.83
C SER A 203 18.25 -34.95 33.36
N GLN A 204 17.58 -35.95 33.93
CA GLN A 204 17.41 -36.10 35.38
C GLN A 204 18.77 -36.26 36.06
N SER A 205 19.09 -35.30 36.91
CA SER A 205 20.10 -35.43 37.96
C SER A 205 19.65 -34.59 39.14
N GLU A 206 19.90 -35.06 40.35
CA GLU A 206 19.37 -34.58 41.63
C GLU A 206 19.88 -33.19 42.05
N THR A 207 20.28 -32.35 41.10
CA THR A 207 21.04 -31.11 41.30
C THR A 207 20.52 -29.98 40.41
N SER A 208 20.55 -28.76 40.95
CA SER A 208 19.94 -27.54 40.41
C SER A 208 20.19 -27.32 38.90
N THR A 209 19.10 -27.27 38.12
CA THR A 209 19.12 -26.83 36.72
C THR A 209 18.61 -25.39 36.65
N VAL A 210 19.39 -24.51 36.03
CA VAL A 210 19.01 -23.11 35.79
C VAL A 210 18.93 -22.85 34.29
N PHE A 211 18.00 -22.03 33.85
CA PHE A 211 17.88 -21.67 32.44
C PHE A 211 17.38 -20.25 32.24
N ASN A 212 17.68 -19.68 31.07
CA ASN A 212 17.23 -18.38 30.63
C ASN A 212 16.88 -18.48 29.14
N THR A 213 15.85 -17.77 28.73
CA THR A 213 15.42 -17.75 27.33
C THR A 213 15.52 -16.34 26.80
N ILE A 214 16.11 -16.21 25.61
CA ILE A 214 16.29 -14.93 24.94
C ILE A 214 15.78 -15.00 23.51
N ALA A 215 15.27 -13.86 23.02
CA ALA A 215 15.13 -13.66 21.58
C ALA A 215 16.51 -13.47 20.94
N THR A 216 16.62 -13.84 19.68
CA THR A 216 17.87 -13.78 18.91
C THR A 216 17.75 -12.81 17.75
N VAL A 217 18.87 -12.21 17.31
CA VAL A 217 18.88 -11.16 16.27
C VAL A 217 18.38 -11.66 14.91
N ASP A 218 18.51 -12.96 14.63
CA ASP A 218 17.89 -13.62 13.49
C ASP A 218 16.44 -14.05 13.74
N GLU A 219 15.75 -13.39 14.67
CA GLU A 219 14.31 -13.51 14.91
C GLU A 219 13.84 -14.88 15.45
N GLY A 220 14.78 -15.75 15.80
CA GLY A 220 14.51 -16.99 16.55
C GLY A 220 14.60 -16.77 18.06
N TYR A 221 14.74 -17.88 18.79
CA TYR A 221 14.94 -17.90 20.23
C TYR A 221 16.07 -18.86 20.62
N SER A 222 16.73 -18.56 21.74
CA SER A 222 17.73 -19.42 22.38
C SER A 222 17.29 -19.72 23.81
N ILE A 223 17.30 -20.99 24.19
CA ILE A 223 17.17 -21.46 25.58
C ILE A 223 18.55 -21.88 26.04
N ILE A 224 19.11 -21.12 26.97
CA ILE A 224 20.40 -21.41 27.60
C ILE A 224 20.13 -22.07 28.93
N PHE A 225 20.64 -23.28 29.15
CA PHE A 225 20.46 -23.99 30.41
C PHE A 225 21.78 -24.54 30.93
N GLY A 226 21.93 -24.53 32.25
CA GLY A 226 23.08 -25.07 32.95
C GLY A 226 22.68 -26.14 33.95
N ASN A 227 23.47 -27.20 34.00
CA ASN A 227 23.29 -28.33 34.91
C ASN A 227 24.60 -28.60 35.67
N SER A 228 24.49 -29.01 36.93
CA SER A 228 25.61 -29.20 37.87
C SER A 228 25.59 -30.60 38.49
N ASN A 229 26.12 -31.60 37.79
CA ASN A 229 25.96 -33.01 38.17
C ASN A 229 27.09 -33.54 39.05
N SER A 230 26.74 -34.33 40.07
CA SER A 230 27.74 -35.17 40.74
C SER A 230 28.19 -36.27 39.78
N THR A 231 29.51 -36.36 39.53
CA THR A 231 30.08 -37.50 38.79
C THR A 231 30.42 -38.61 39.78
N ASN A 232 30.42 -39.88 39.33
CA ASN A 232 30.72 -41.08 40.13
C ASN A 232 32.08 -41.05 40.89
N SER A 233 32.92 -40.02 40.67
CA SER A 233 34.25 -39.82 41.24
C SER A 233 34.35 -38.71 42.31
N ASN A 234 33.26 -38.34 43.01
CA ASN A 234 33.20 -37.25 44.00
C ASN A 234 33.52 -35.84 43.45
N SER A 235 33.65 -35.67 42.13
CA SER A 235 33.79 -34.35 41.48
C SER A 235 32.46 -33.88 40.93
N LEU A 236 32.11 -32.61 41.13
CA LEU A 236 30.89 -32.03 40.58
C LEU A 236 31.21 -31.42 39.20
N LEU A 237 30.44 -31.73 38.16
CA LEU A 237 30.64 -31.21 36.81
C LEU A 237 29.49 -30.26 36.45
N SER A 238 29.80 -28.98 36.23
CA SER A 238 28.85 -28.01 35.72
C SER A 238 29.05 -27.78 34.22
N THR A 239 27.96 -27.86 33.47
CA THR A 239 27.91 -27.63 32.02
C THR A 239 26.79 -26.66 31.66
N VAL A 240 27.03 -25.78 30.69
CA VAL A 240 26.03 -24.86 30.12
C VAL A 240 25.87 -25.15 28.63
N TYR A 241 24.62 -25.24 28.18
CA TYR A 241 24.26 -25.52 26.78
C TYR A 241 23.32 -24.45 26.21
N ASP A 242 23.38 -24.25 24.90
CA ASP A 242 22.43 -23.46 24.10
C ASP A 242 21.59 -24.37 23.20
N LEU A 243 20.28 -24.15 23.23
CA LEU A 243 19.27 -24.75 22.36
C LEU A 243 18.60 -23.61 21.58
N LYS A 244 18.81 -23.58 20.27
CA LYS A 244 18.21 -22.57 19.39
C LYS A 244 17.01 -23.12 18.62
N ILE A 245 15.98 -22.30 18.43
CA ILE A 245 14.86 -22.55 17.51
C ILE A 245 14.65 -21.32 16.62
N GLY A 246 14.49 -21.52 15.31
CA GLY A 246 14.18 -20.46 14.37
C GLY A 246 12.72 -20.00 14.45
N TYR A 247 12.39 -18.94 13.72
CA TYR A 247 11.01 -18.49 13.57
C TYR A 247 10.19 -19.52 12.78
N ASN A 248 9.04 -19.95 13.32
CA ASN A 248 8.14 -20.92 12.70
C ASN A 248 8.81 -22.28 12.38
N GLU A 249 9.81 -22.67 13.19
CA GLU A 249 10.42 -24.00 13.13
C GLU A 249 9.75 -24.94 14.14
N THR A 250 9.72 -26.24 13.83
CA THR A 250 9.00 -27.23 14.65
C THR A 250 9.86 -27.87 15.73
N GLN A 251 11.18 -27.70 15.70
CA GLN A 251 12.11 -28.38 16.60
C GLN A 251 13.32 -27.50 16.92
N PHE A 252 13.84 -27.64 18.14
CA PHE A 252 15.12 -27.05 18.53
C PHE A 252 16.31 -27.75 17.85
N SER A 253 17.36 -26.98 17.63
CA SER A 253 18.68 -27.47 17.25
C SER A 253 19.29 -28.37 18.32
N ALA A 254 20.30 -29.16 17.92
CA ALA A 254 21.05 -29.99 18.87
C ALA A 254 21.79 -29.11 19.91
N PRO A 255 21.77 -29.49 21.21
CA PRO A 255 22.42 -28.71 22.28
C PRO A 255 23.89 -28.41 21.97
N LYS A 256 24.30 -27.14 22.10
CA LYS A 256 25.68 -26.70 21.92
C LYS A 256 26.31 -26.37 23.27
N LEU A 257 27.43 -27.01 23.61
CA LEU A 257 28.14 -26.77 24.86
C LEU A 257 28.80 -25.38 24.83
N LEU A 258 28.43 -24.50 25.76
CA LEU A 258 28.99 -23.17 25.94
C LEU A 258 30.05 -23.12 27.04
N TYR A 259 29.85 -23.85 28.15
CA TYR A 259 30.78 -23.78 29.28
C TYR A 259 30.82 -25.10 30.03
N GLN A 260 31.99 -25.45 30.54
CA GLN A 260 32.21 -26.66 31.35
C GLN A 260 33.28 -26.40 32.40
N SER A 261 33.01 -26.77 33.66
CA SER A 261 34.00 -26.71 34.74
C SER A 261 33.72 -27.73 35.85
N PHE A 262 34.74 -28.04 36.64
CA PHE A 262 34.70 -29.03 37.72
C PHE A 262 34.69 -28.36 39.11
N ASN A 263 34.06 -29.02 40.07
CA ASN A 263 33.97 -28.63 41.48
C ASN A 263 33.39 -27.23 41.72
N ILE A 264 32.44 -26.83 40.90
CA ILE A 264 31.69 -25.57 41.01
C ILE A 264 30.20 -25.87 40.92
N THR A 265 29.34 -25.09 41.55
CA THR A 265 27.87 -25.20 41.40
C THR A 265 27.33 -23.94 40.72
N LEU A 266 26.53 -24.12 39.67
CA LEU A 266 25.86 -23.02 38.99
C LEU A 266 24.58 -22.64 39.75
N SER A 267 24.52 -21.40 40.27
CA SER A 267 23.37 -20.92 41.05
C SER A 267 22.38 -20.13 40.21
N ASN A 268 22.85 -19.39 39.20
CA ASN A 268 22.00 -18.60 38.31
C ASN A 268 22.69 -18.32 36.97
N LEU A 269 21.93 -17.90 35.96
CA LEU A 269 22.48 -17.39 34.69
C LEU A 269 21.59 -16.30 34.09
N PHE A 270 22.23 -15.24 33.59
CA PHE A 270 21.58 -14.09 32.97
C PHE A 270 22.11 -13.94 31.55
N CYS A 271 21.23 -14.08 30.55
CA CYS A 271 21.63 -14.01 29.16
C CYS A 271 20.89 -12.89 28.43
N GLY A 272 21.50 -12.40 27.35
CA GLY A 272 20.91 -11.37 26.51
C GLY A 272 21.68 -11.18 25.22
N ILE A 273 21.16 -10.30 24.37
CA ILE A 273 21.89 -9.83 23.19
C ILE A 273 22.97 -8.87 23.66
N SER A 274 24.18 -9.00 23.11
CA SER A 274 25.30 -8.14 23.49
C SER A 274 25.03 -6.69 23.04
N SER A 275 25.05 -5.74 23.98
CA SER A 275 24.80 -4.32 23.67
C SER A 275 25.97 -3.62 22.96
N THR A 276 27.21 -4.04 23.26
CA THR A 276 28.46 -3.43 22.78
C THR A 276 29.26 -4.30 21.83
N GLY A 277 28.88 -5.56 21.67
CA GLY A 277 29.60 -6.54 20.87
C GLY A 277 28.69 -7.35 19.95
N ILE A 278 29.30 -8.23 19.18
CA ILE A 278 28.59 -9.10 18.22
C ILE A 278 28.17 -10.40 18.92
N GLY A 279 26.92 -10.81 18.69
CA GLY A 279 26.35 -12.05 19.21
C GLY A 279 25.66 -11.89 20.57
N LYS A 280 25.76 -12.92 21.40
CA LYS A 280 25.06 -13.06 22.68
C LYS A 280 26.04 -13.05 23.85
N VAL A 281 25.52 -12.66 25.01
CA VAL A 281 26.27 -12.69 26.27
C VAL A 281 25.47 -13.44 27.33
N CYS A 282 26.17 -14.22 28.15
CA CYS A 282 25.64 -14.76 29.39
C CYS A 282 26.59 -14.45 30.55
N ILE A 283 26.04 -14.07 31.71
CA ILE A 283 26.77 -13.97 32.97
C ILE A 283 26.28 -15.12 33.85
N LEU A 284 27.24 -15.94 34.29
CA LEU A 284 27.03 -17.12 35.11
C LEU A 284 27.40 -16.83 36.55
N ASP A 285 26.52 -17.22 37.48
CA ASP A 285 26.79 -17.17 38.91
C ASP A 285 27.31 -18.53 39.36
N ILE A 286 28.58 -18.54 39.74
CA ILE A 286 29.33 -19.74 40.07
C ILE A 286 29.68 -19.74 41.55
N VAL A 287 29.18 -20.74 42.28
CA VAL A 287 29.50 -20.92 43.70
C VAL A 287 30.57 -22.00 43.85
N GLN A 288 31.66 -21.64 44.52
CA GLN A 288 32.76 -22.55 44.87
C GLN A 288 33.13 -22.36 46.35
N SER A 289 33.05 -23.42 47.16
CA SER A 289 33.40 -23.36 48.60
C SER A 289 32.68 -22.23 49.37
N ASN A 290 31.40 -21.98 49.05
CA ASN A 290 30.56 -20.88 49.57
C ASN A 290 30.95 -19.45 49.15
N VAL A 291 31.83 -19.29 48.16
CA VAL A 291 32.14 -18.00 47.54
C VAL A 291 31.45 -17.94 46.17
N THR A 292 30.68 -16.88 45.94
CA THR A 292 30.04 -16.62 44.64
C THR A 292 30.99 -15.80 43.77
N SER A 293 31.21 -16.29 42.55
CA SER A 293 32.02 -15.64 41.52
C SER A 293 31.22 -15.52 40.22
N TYR A 294 31.56 -14.55 39.39
CA TYR A 294 30.81 -14.23 38.18
C TYR A 294 31.67 -14.47 36.93
N VAL A 295 31.13 -15.22 35.97
CA VAL A 295 31.79 -15.51 34.70
C VAL A 295 30.95 -15.02 33.54
N LYS A 296 31.51 -14.13 32.73
CA LYS A 296 30.92 -13.64 31.49
C LYS A 296 31.35 -14.49 30.30
N LEU A 297 30.38 -14.93 29.50
CA LEU A 297 30.54 -15.69 28.26
C LEU A 297 29.99 -14.88 27.10
N ASN A 298 30.79 -14.72 26.04
CA ASN A 298 30.32 -14.21 24.75
C ASN A 298 30.27 -15.36 23.75
N PHE A 299 29.17 -15.50 23.02
CA PHE A 299 28.99 -16.59 22.06
C PHE A 299 28.13 -16.16 20.87
N LEU A 300 28.29 -16.87 19.76
CA LEU A 300 27.59 -16.63 18.50
C LEU A 300 26.34 -17.49 18.37
N SER A 301 25.47 -17.17 17.42
CA SER A 301 24.29 -17.96 17.07
C SER A 301 24.59 -19.35 16.52
N SER A 302 25.85 -19.63 16.18
CA SER A 302 26.36 -20.96 15.85
C SER A 302 26.63 -21.85 17.08
N GLY A 303 26.59 -21.28 18.29
CA GLY A 303 27.00 -21.92 19.54
C GLY A 303 28.52 -21.84 19.81
N VAL A 304 29.28 -21.09 18.99
CA VAL A 304 30.72 -20.89 19.19
C VAL A 304 30.95 -19.82 20.25
N VAL A 305 31.72 -20.15 21.28
CA VAL A 305 32.15 -19.21 22.33
C VAL A 305 33.34 -18.40 21.84
N THR A 306 33.20 -17.08 21.83
CA THR A 306 34.24 -16.15 21.36
C THR A 306 35.13 -15.66 22.49
N LYS A 307 34.59 -15.51 23.71
CA LYS A 307 35.35 -15.00 24.85
C LYS A 307 34.74 -15.45 26.17
N ILE A 308 35.60 -15.78 27.13
CA ILE A 308 35.25 -16.06 28.53
C ILE A 308 36.03 -15.08 29.41
N THR A 309 35.36 -14.36 30.30
CA THR A 309 35.99 -13.36 31.17
C THR A 309 35.46 -13.49 32.60
N SER A 310 36.36 -13.60 33.58
CA SER A 310 36.00 -13.51 34.99
C SER A 310 35.72 -12.06 35.37
N ILE A 311 34.60 -11.82 36.05
CA ILE A 311 34.25 -10.53 36.63
C ILE A 311 34.83 -10.50 38.06
N PRO A 312 35.43 -9.38 38.50
CA PRO A 312 35.97 -9.25 39.85
C PRO A 312 34.89 -9.49 40.93
N GLU A 313 35.33 -9.75 42.16
CA GLU A 313 34.40 -9.84 43.28
C GLU A 313 33.70 -8.49 43.50
N LEU A 314 32.40 -8.55 43.80
CA LEU A 314 31.63 -7.39 44.24
C LEU A 314 32.25 -6.85 45.53
N PRO A 315 32.16 -5.52 45.80
CA PRO A 315 32.49 -4.96 47.10
C PRO A 315 31.81 -5.75 48.22
N SER A 316 32.46 -5.91 49.37
CA SER A 316 31.97 -6.76 50.46
C SER A 316 30.59 -6.32 50.96
N SER A 317 29.53 -6.90 50.38
CA SER A 317 28.15 -6.67 50.76
C SER A 317 27.66 -7.81 51.64
N PHE A 318 26.67 -7.54 52.49
CA PHE A 318 26.00 -8.55 53.32
C PHE A 318 24.97 -9.37 52.52
N THR A 319 25.00 -9.31 51.18
CA THR A 319 23.90 -9.73 50.31
C THR A 319 24.30 -10.88 49.39
N THR A 320 23.45 -11.91 49.33
CA THR A 320 23.58 -13.06 48.41
C THR A 320 22.42 -13.06 47.41
N GLY A 321 22.66 -13.44 46.16
CA GLY A 321 21.60 -13.54 45.14
C GLY A 321 21.43 -12.28 44.29
N TRP A 322 22.51 -11.82 43.67
CA TRP A 322 22.50 -10.67 42.76
C TRP A 322 21.85 -11.02 41.42
N SER A 323 21.00 -10.12 40.93
CA SER A 323 20.47 -10.13 39.57
C SER A 323 21.29 -9.23 38.67
N VAL A 324 21.31 -9.53 37.37
CA VAL A 324 22.10 -8.78 36.40
C VAL A 324 21.23 -8.31 35.24
N GLU A 325 21.31 -7.01 34.95
CA GLU A 325 20.67 -6.37 33.80
C GLU A 325 21.71 -5.73 32.88
N SER A 326 21.51 -5.85 31.57
CA SER A 326 22.44 -5.28 30.59
C SER A 326 22.17 -3.78 30.42
N ILE A 327 23.24 -2.98 30.44
CA ILE A 327 23.12 -1.54 30.16
C ILE A 327 23.18 -1.34 28.63
N PRO A 328 22.23 -0.59 28.02
CA PRO A 328 22.16 -0.47 26.56
C PRO A 328 23.40 0.16 25.92
N TYR A 329 24.15 0.97 26.67
CA TYR A 329 25.34 1.68 26.18
C TYR A 329 26.63 1.11 26.81
N GLY A 330 26.61 -0.19 27.11
CA GLY A 330 27.73 -0.94 27.66
C GLY A 330 27.73 -1.03 29.18
N GLY A 331 28.35 -2.10 29.69
CA GLY A 331 28.36 -2.46 31.11
C GLY A 331 27.10 -3.19 31.58
N TYR A 332 27.02 -3.41 32.89
CA TYR A 332 25.94 -4.19 33.52
C TYR A 332 25.53 -3.55 34.85
N LEU A 333 24.26 -3.67 35.21
CA LEU A 333 23.75 -3.35 36.53
C LEU A 333 23.61 -4.65 37.32
N PHE A 334 24.33 -4.74 38.44
CA PHE A 334 24.14 -5.78 39.44
C PHE A 334 23.23 -5.21 40.53
N TYR A 335 22.11 -5.87 40.82
CA TYR A 335 21.19 -5.42 41.86
C TYR A 335 20.65 -6.59 42.70
N SER A 336 20.28 -6.33 43.94
CA SER A 336 19.78 -7.35 44.87
C SER A 336 18.72 -6.76 45.79
N TYR A 337 17.77 -7.60 46.21
CA TYR A 337 16.73 -7.23 47.17
C TYR A 337 16.86 -8.03 48.47
N ILE A 338 16.64 -7.37 49.61
CA ILE A 338 16.57 -8.00 50.94
C ILE A 338 15.37 -7.48 51.69
N LEU A 339 14.59 -8.38 52.28
CA LEU A 339 13.52 -8.01 53.20
C LEU A 339 14.11 -7.56 54.54
N ASN A 340 13.78 -6.35 54.97
CA ASN A 340 14.17 -5.81 56.26
C ASN A 340 13.22 -6.32 57.38
N ALA A 341 13.62 -6.18 58.64
CA ALA A 341 12.87 -6.58 59.84
C ALA A 341 11.47 -5.94 59.96
N THR A 342 11.20 -4.87 59.20
CA THR A 342 9.90 -4.19 59.11
C THR A 342 9.08 -4.60 57.87
N ASN A 343 9.45 -5.69 57.18
CA ASN A 343 8.85 -6.15 55.91
C ASN A 343 8.92 -5.15 54.75
N HIS A 344 9.88 -4.23 54.76
CA HIS A 344 10.19 -3.38 53.61
C HIS A 344 11.29 -4.04 52.76
N THR A 345 11.25 -3.82 51.45
CA THR A 345 12.26 -4.33 50.53
C THR A 345 13.40 -3.32 50.43
N ASN A 346 14.61 -3.73 50.82
CA ASN A 346 15.83 -2.97 50.67
C ASN A 346 16.52 -3.38 49.37
N ALA A 347 16.81 -2.42 48.51
CA ALA A 347 17.52 -2.60 47.25
C ALA A 347 18.98 -2.12 47.36
N TYR A 348 19.87 -2.85 46.70
CA TYR A 348 21.30 -2.56 46.57
C TYR A 348 21.71 -2.65 45.11
N GLY A 349 22.73 -1.90 44.69
CA GLY A 349 23.09 -1.88 43.28
C GLY A 349 24.48 -1.34 42.96
N TYR A 350 25.12 -1.97 41.99
CA TYR A 350 26.43 -1.60 41.46
C TYR A 350 26.44 -1.59 39.94
N TYR A 351 27.03 -0.56 39.35
CA TYR A 351 27.34 -0.53 37.93
C TYR A 351 28.70 -1.19 37.68
N PHE A 352 28.74 -2.15 36.76
CA PHE A 352 29.98 -2.76 36.31
C PHE A 352 30.43 -2.14 34.98
N ASN A 353 31.60 -1.49 35.00
CA ASN A 353 32.26 -0.98 33.80
C ASN A 353 33.21 -2.05 33.24
N GLU A 354 32.85 -2.63 32.10
CA GLU A 354 33.64 -3.69 31.48
C GLU A 354 35.02 -3.21 31.00
N SER A 355 35.12 -1.99 30.50
CA SER A 355 36.38 -1.42 29.97
C SER A 355 37.40 -1.18 31.08
N ALA A 356 36.95 -0.65 32.21
CA ALA A 356 37.78 -0.38 33.38
C ALA A 356 37.92 -1.59 34.32
N LYS A 357 37.08 -2.63 34.13
CA LYS A 357 37.00 -3.85 34.97
C LYS A 357 36.80 -3.55 36.45
N ASN A 358 35.93 -2.60 36.77
CA ASN A 358 35.63 -2.22 38.14
C ASN A 358 34.13 -2.00 38.35
N PHE A 359 33.71 -2.10 39.61
CA PHE A 359 32.38 -1.71 40.06
C PHE A 359 32.37 -0.27 40.52
N ILE A 360 31.25 0.40 40.28
CA ILE A 360 30.94 1.76 40.72
C ILE A 360 29.60 1.67 41.46
N GLU A 361 29.50 2.32 42.62
CA GLU A 361 28.25 2.44 43.35
C GLU A 361 27.19 3.13 42.47
N TRP A 362 25.94 2.67 42.54
CA TRP A 362 24.84 3.38 41.90
C TRP A 362 24.51 4.71 42.59
N ASP A 363 23.67 5.54 41.97
CA ASP A 363 23.40 6.90 42.47
C ASP A 363 22.56 6.97 43.76
N PHE A 364 22.08 5.82 44.27
CA PHE A 364 21.16 5.78 45.41
C PHE A 364 21.88 5.42 46.71
N SER A 365 21.34 5.93 47.84
CA SER A 365 21.81 5.54 49.17
C SER A 365 21.58 4.05 49.42
N GLU A 366 22.58 3.32 49.91
CA GLU A 366 22.44 1.92 50.29
C GLU A 366 22.12 1.77 51.79
N PRO A 367 21.04 1.03 52.18
CA PRO A 367 20.01 0.45 51.33
C PRO A 367 18.98 1.48 50.83
N LEU A 368 18.49 1.29 49.61
CA LEU A 368 17.33 2.02 49.09
C LEU A 368 16.05 1.28 49.46
N VAL A 369 15.15 1.91 50.22
CA VAL A 369 13.88 1.30 50.59
C VAL A 369 12.87 1.46 49.45
N VAL A 370 12.42 0.35 48.88
CA VAL A 370 11.48 0.29 47.74
C VAL A 370 10.14 -0.35 48.16
N ASN A 371 9.15 -0.31 47.27
CA ASN A 371 7.89 -1.02 47.50
C ASN A 371 8.07 -2.55 47.55
N LEU A 372 7.00 -3.26 47.91
CA LEU A 372 7.05 -4.72 48.13
C LEU A 372 7.63 -5.50 46.93
N ARG A 373 7.27 -5.11 45.70
CA ARG A 373 7.75 -5.77 44.48
C ARG A 373 9.12 -5.30 44.00
N GLY A 374 9.55 -4.08 44.33
CA GLY A 374 10.83 -3.51 43.89
C GLY A 374 10.98 -3.54 42.37
N ILE A 375 10.09 -2.89 41.62
CA ILE A 375 10.20 -2.82 40.15
C ILE A 375 11.37 -1.90 39.78
N LEU A 376 12.33 -2.47 39.05
CA LEU A 376 13.48 -1.78 38.48
C LEU A 376 13.45 -1.94 36.96
N LEU A 377 13.57 -0.82 36.24
CA LEU A 377 13.48 -0.77 34.78
C LEU A 377 14.61 0.05 34.19
N ILE A 378 15.25 -0.46 33.15
CA ILE A 378 16.19 0.32 32.32
C ILE A 378 15.52 0.65 30.99
N LEU A 379 15.30 1.93 30.74
CA LEU A 379 14.71 2.41 29.49
C LEU A 379 15.77 2.56 28.38
N PRO A 380 15.38 2.48 27.09
CA PRO A 380 16.30 2.65 25.96
C PRO A 380 17.06 3.99 25.94
N ASN A 381 16.51 5.03 26.57
CA ASN A 381 17.08 6.37 26.65
C ASN A 381 18.05 6.56 27.84
N ASN A 382 18.59 5.47 28.42
CA ASN A 382 19.45 5.48 29.62
C ASN A 382 18.80 5.89 30.94
N THR A 383 17.49 6.06 31.00
CA THR A 383 16.83 6.34 32.27
C THR A 383 16.51 5.04 33.01
N MET A 384 16.92 4.92 34.26
CA MET A 384 16.49 3.87 35.17
C MET A 384 15.29 4.34 35.99
N LEU A 385 14.28 3.49 36.14
CA LEU A 385 13.12 3.72 37.01
C LEU A 385 13.15 2.69 38.15
N ILE A 386 13.02 3.14 39.40
CA ILE A 386 12.91 2.27 40.58
C ILE A 386 11.64 2.64 41.36
N SER A 387 10.74 1.69 41.61
CA SER A 387 9.49 1.95 42.30
C SER A 387 9.71 2.35 43.76
N GLN A 388 9.00 3.40 44.19
CA GLN A 388 8.99 3.86 45.58
C GLN A 388 7.80 3.29 46.34
N ILE A 389 7.86 3.35 47.67
CA ILE A 389 6.72 3.04 48.55
C ILE A 389 5.54 3.93 48.18
N GLU A 390 4.38 3.30 47.98
CA GLU A 390 3.17 3.99 47.58
C GLU A 390 2.44 4.61 48.78
N ASN A 391 1.78 5.76 48.55
CA ASN A 391 0.92 6.40 49.54
C ASN A 391 -0.57 6.20 49.18
N LEU A 392 -1.48 6.74 49.99
CA LEU A 392 -2.93 6.52 49.90
C LEU A 392 -3.51 6.55 48.47
N ASN A 393 -3.09 7.48 47.62
CA ASN A 393 -3.59 7.60 46.24
C ASN A 393 -2.48 7.85 45.19
N THR A 394 -1.21 7.74 45.60
CA THR A 394 -0.07 8.12 44.76
C THR A 394 0.95 7.01 44.70
N TRP A 395 1.49 6.79 43.52
CA TRP A 395 2.65 5.94 43.30
C TRP A 395 3.74 6.74 42.56
N SER A 396 4.99 6.33 42.72
CA SER A 396 6.12 7.05 42.15
C SER A 396 7.29 6.15 41.80
N PHE A 397 8.11 6.64 40.88
CA PHE A 397 9.41 6.09 40.53
C PHE A 397 10.51 7.09 40.89
N LEU A 398 11.59 6.60 41.48
CA LEU A 398 12.88 7.26 41.40
C LEU A 398 13.43 7.10 39.99
N THR A 399 14.00 8.18 39.48
CA THR A 399 14.58 8.23 38.15
C THR A 399 16.03 8.66 38.26
N THR A 400 16.94 7.93 37.60
CA THR A 400 18.34 8.34 37.44
C THR A 400 18.83 7.97 36.05
N ASP A 401 19.88 8.62 35.58
CA ASP A 401 20.54 8.29 34.32
C ASP A 401 21.64 7.26 34.57
N ILE A 402 21.62 6.16 33.81
CA ILE A 402 22.62 5.12 33.91
C ILE A 402 23.92 5.58 33.24
N PRO A 403 25.10 5.23 33.78
CA PRO A 403 26.38 5.53 33.16
C PRO A 403 26.47 5.04 31.70
N ASN A 404 26.86 5.93 30.80
CA ASN A 404 27.15 5.58 29.41
C ASN A 404 28.63 5.18 29.26
N TYR A 405 28.90 3.88 29.07
CA TYR A 405 30.26 3.36 28.88
C TYR A 405 30.67 3.21 27.40
N SER A 406 29.78 3.51 26.45
CA SER A 406 30.05 3.42 25.01
C SER A 406 30.94 4.54 24.48
N GLY A 407 31.10 5.62 25.26
CA GLY A 407 31.91 6.78 24.88
C GLY A 407 31.36 7.47 23.63
N ASN A 408 32.23 7.67 22.63
CA ASN A 408 31.88 8.33 21.36
C ASN A 408 31.34 7.38 20.28
N LEU A 409 31.18 6.09 20.59
CA LEU A 409 30.73 5.09 19.62
C LEU A 409 29.25 5.25 19.29
N ASP A 410 28.43 5.64 20.27
CA ASP A 410 27.04 5.94 20.05
C ASP A 410 26.87 7.23 19.24
N LYS A 411 26.16 7.13 18.12
CA LYS A 411 25.80 8.23 17.22
C LYS A 411 24.30 8.48 17.14
N GLY A 412 23.54 7.92 18.08
CA GLY A 412 22.09 8.09 18.19
C GLY A 412 21.27 7.14 17.31
N TYR A 413 21.87 6.06 16.79
CA TYR A 413 21.17 5.03 16.01
C TYR A 413 20.58 3.90 16.87
N SER A 414 20.77 3.95 18.20
CA SER A 414 20.48 2.85 19.14
C SER A 414 21.08 1.51 18.71
N ASN A 415 22.23 1.58 18.03
CA ASN A 415 23.01 0.45 17.56
C ASN A 415 24.48 0.87 17.55
N LEU A 416 25.26 0.35 18.50
CA LEU A 416 26.65 0.74 18.71
C LEU A 416 27.60 0.27 17.60
N LEU A 417 27.14 -0.58 16.68
CA LEU A 417 27.92 -1.05 15.53
C LEU A 417 27.83 -0.09 14.32
N VAL A 418 26.88 0.85 14.33
CA VAL A 418 26.69 1.85 13.27
C VAL A 418 27.54 3.09 13.56
N ASN A 419 28.46 3.40 12.64
CA ASN A 419 29.33 4.57 12.73
C ASN A 419 28.68 5.84 12.15
N SER A 420 28.03 5.74 10.99
CA SER A 420 27.37 6.91 10.39
C SER A 420 26.40 6.50 9.29
N THR A 421 25.40 7.35 9.03
CA THR A 421 24.54 7.23 7.85
C THR A 421 24.59 8.46 6.97
N SER A 422 24.25 8.27 5.69
CA SER A 422 23.95 9.34 4.74
C SER A 422 22.59 9.05 4.12
N PRO A 423 21.60 9.95 4.25
CA PRO A 423 21.63 11.20 5.01
C PRO A 423 21.80 10.94 6.51
N SER A 424 22.44 11.84 7.25
CA SER A 424 22.55 11.69 8.70
C SER A 424 21.24 12.06 9.41
N ILE A 425 21.09 11.64 10.67
CA ILE A 425 19.91 11.99 11.49
C ILE A 425 19.71 13.51 11.54
N ASN A 426 18.47 13.96 11.43
CA ASN A 426 18.02 15.35 11.49
C ASN A 426 18.61 16.27 10.41
N THR A 427 19.10 15.71 9.30
CA THR A 427 19.55 16.51 8.16
C THR A 427 18.40 16.87 7.22
N ASN A 428 18.60 17.92 6.42
CA ASN A 428 17.70 18.28 5.33
C ASN A 428 18.34 17.91 3.99
N ILE A 429 17.66 17.11 3.18
CA ILE A 429 18.13 16.69 1.86
C ILE A 429 17.43 17.44 0.74
N SER A 430 18.16 17.70 -0.34
CA SER A 430 17.56 18.18 -1.59
C SER A 430 16.64 17.12 -2.18
N ASN A 431 15.51 17.55 -2.77
CA ASN A 431 14.62 16.63 -3.45
C ASN A 431 15.35 16.01 -4.67
N ILE A 432 15.39 14.67 -4.71
CA ILE A 432 16.04 13.88 -5.78
C ILE A 432 15.18 13.88 -7.06
N SER A 433 13.96 14.42 -7.01
CA SER A 433 13.01 14.44 -8.13
C SER A 433 13.51 15.09 -9.42
N THR A 434 14.55 15.91 -9.35
CA THR A 434 15.19 16.57 -10.50
C THR A 434 16.45 15.85 -11.01
N SER A 435 16.92 14.82 -10.29
CA SER A 435 18.08 14.02 -10.68
C SER A 435 17.69 12.99 -11.74
N THR A 436 18.52 12.86 -12.78
CA THR A 436 18.41 11.78 -13.77
C THR A 436 18.96 10.45 -13.23
N ASP A 437 19.78 10.50 -12.19
CA ASP A 437 20.36 9.34 -11.53
C ASP A 437 19.60 8.99 -10.24
N MET A 438 19.47 7.70 -9.97
CA MET A 438 19.02 7.19 -8.67
C MET A 438 19.88 7.78 -7.55
N GLY A 439 19.23 8.21 -6.47
CA GLY A 439 19.95 8.60 -5.27
C GLY A 439 20.46 7.38 -4.52
N ASN A 440 21.24 7.59 -3.46
CA ASN A 440 21.66 6.53 -2.56
C ASN A 440 21.42 6.95 -1.10
N ILE A 441 21.08 5.98 -0.26
CA ILE A 441 21.29 6.07 1.19
C ILE A 441 22.39 5.08 1.58
N THR A 442 23.16 5.41 2.60
CA THR A 442 24.28 4.57 3.03
C THR A 442 24.31 4.40 4.54
N ILE A 443 24.72 3.21 4.98
CA ILE A 443 25.04 2.90 6.38
C ILE A 443 26.50 2.48 6.44
N THR A 444 27.29 3.14 7.28
CA THR A 444 28.69 2.78 7.52
C THR A 444 28.82 2.20 8.92
N TYR A 445 29.43 1.03 9.01
CA TYR A 445 29.69 0.28 10.25
C TYR A 445 31.13 0.49 10.73
N TYR A 446 31.39 0.23 12.02
CA TYR A 446 32.75 0.25 12.57
C TYR A 446 33.58 -0.97 12.15
N GLU A 447 32.93 -2.12 11.97
CA GLU A 447 33.56 -3.37 11.53
C GLU A 447 33.00 -3.84 10.18
N PRO A 448 33.78 -4.60 9.38
CA PRO A 448 33.29 -5.12 8.10
C PRO A 448 32.07 -6.03 8.24
N VAL A 449 31.07 -5.79 7.40
CA VAL A 449 29.82 -6.54 7.32
C VAL A 449 29.66 -7.25 5.98
N GLU A 450 28.63 -8.07 5.87
CA GLU A 450 28.13 -8.67 4.64
C GLU A 450 26.60 -8.56 4.59
N LEU A 451 26.03 -8.54 3.39
CA LEU A 451 24.58 -8.45 3.19
C LEU A 451 23.89 -9.76 3.58
N SER A 452 22.66 -9.67 4.07
CA SER A 452 21.88 -10.81 4.58
C SER A 452 20.38 -10.63 4.27
N ASP A 453 19.52 -11.40 4.94
CA ASP A 453 18.12 -11.61 4.58
C ASP A 453 17.15 -10.51 5.04
N GLY A 454 17.56 -9.62 5.96
CA GLY A 454 16.70 -8.53 6.42
C GLY A 454 16.38 -7.50 5.32
N ASN A 455 15.40 -6.64 5.56
CA ASN A 455 15.08 -5.53 4.67
C ASN A 455 15.46 -4.18 5.29
N ILE A 456 15.69 -3.20 4.42
CA ILE A 456 15.69 -1.78 4.77
C ILE A 456 14.44 -1.14 4.20
N TRP A 457 13.74 -0.37 5.03
CA TRP A 457 12.46 0.25 4.73
C TRP A 457 12.56 1.76 4.86
N ILE A 458 12.02 2.47 3.87
CA ILE A 458 11.97 3.93 3.85
C ILE A 458 10.52 4.35 3.95
N TYR A 459 10.21 5.11 4.98
CA TYR A 459 8.87 5.60 5.26
C TYR A 459 8.84 7.12 5.20
N ARG A 460 7.70 7.65 4.77
CA ARG A 460 7.33 9.04 4.97
C ARG A 460 6.39 9.14 6.17
N ILE A 461 6.68 10.07 7.08
CA ILE A 461 5.84 10.38 8.23
C ILE A 461 4.72 11.30 7.77
N ASP A 462 3.48 10.97 8.12
CA ASP A 462 2.30 11.78 7.87
C ASP A 462 1.67 12.11 9.24
N ASP A 463 1.55 13.38 9.58
CA ASP A 463 1.04 13.84 10.89
C ASP A 463 -0.47 13.56 11.05
N GLY A 464 -1.16 13.12 9.98
CA GLY A 464 -2.55 12.68 10.03
C GLY A 464 -2.72 11.18 10.31
N ILE A 465 -3.03 10.83 11.56
CA ILE A 465 -3.47 9.50 12.05
C ILE A 465 -2.56 8.33 11.61
N ASP A 466 -1.55 8.03 12.43
CA ASP A 466 -0.85 6.74 12.61
C ASP A 466 -0.57 5.87 11.36
N ASN A 467 -0.38 6.48 10.18
CA ASN A 467 -0.12 5.75 8.94
C ASN A 467 1.13 6.28 8.24
N ASN A 468 2.28 5.82 8.72
CA ASN A 468 3.54 5.99 8.00
C ASN A 468 3.43 5.32 6.62
N VAL A 469 3.74 6.07 5.56
CA VAL A 469 3.62 5.56 4.19
C VAL A 469 4.95 4.97 3.77
N THR A 470 5.00 3.66 3.57
CA THR A 470 6.16 3.02 2.94
C THR A 470 6.37 3.63 1.54
N ARG A 471 7.61 4.02 1.25
CA ARG A 471 8.02 4.59 -0.06
C ARG A 471 8.79 3.57 -0.87
N GLN A 472 9.73 2.93 -0.20
CA GLN A 472 10.61 1.93 -0.79
C GLN A 472 11.05 0.95 0.29
N PHE A 473 11.26 -0.31 -0.09
CA PHE A 473 11.91 -1.31 0.74
C PHE A 473 12.84 -2.16 -0.11
N VAL A 474 13.99 -2.54 0.43
CA VAL A 474 15.01 -3.31 -0.30
C VAL A 474 15.52 -4.42 0.60
N ASN A 475 15.55 -5.65 0.09
CA ASN A 475 16.18 -6.77 0.77
C ASN A 475 17.71 -6.68 0.67
N GLY A 476 18.44 -7.07 1.71
CA GLY A 476 19.90 -7.07 1.69
C GLY A 476 20.48 -7.88 0.53
N ASN A 477 19.86 -8.99 0.15
CA ASN A 477 20.29 -9.83 -0.97
C ASN A 477 19.89 -9.31 -2.37
N ASN A 478 19.22 -8.16 -2.46
CA ASN A 478 18.88 -7.56 -3.74
C ASN A 478 20.08 -6.81 -4.35
N ASN A 479 20.91 -7.54 -5.10
CA ASN A 479 22.13 -7.01 -5.74
C ASN A 479 21.91 -5.85 -6.72
N GLU A 480 20.67 -5.61 -7.20
CA GLU A 480 20.38 -4.49 -8.09
C GLU A 480 20.35 -3.16 -7.33
N PHE A 481 19.79 -3.19 -6.10
CA PHE A 481 19.52 -2.01 -5.27
C PHE A 481 20.34 -1.93 -3.99
N CYS A 482 21.00 -3.02 -3.58
CA CYS A 482 21.84 -3.07 -2.40
C CYS A 482 23.25 -3.54 -2.78
N SER A 483 24.26 -2.89 -2.23
CA SER A 483 25.65 -3.22 -2.47
C SER A 483 26.50 -2.85 -1.27
N ILE A 484 27.69 -3.44 -1.18
CA ILE A 484 28.66 -3.17 -0.13
C ILE A 484 29.98 -2.72 -0.74
N SER A 485 30.64 -1.76 -0.10
CA SER A 485 31.95 -1.26 -0.51
C SER A 485 33.03 -2.35 -0.40
N ASP A 486 34.13 -2.19 -1.15
CA ASP A 486 35.23 -3.16 -1.17
C ASP A 486 35.87 -3.42 0.21
N ASN A 487 35.91 -2.38 1.07
CA ASN A 487 36.39 -2.50 2.45
C ASN A 487 35.39 -3.20 3.40
N GLY A 488 34.17 -3.48 2.93
CA GLY A 488 33.10 -4.11 3.70
C GLY A 488 32.45 -3.23 4.75
N LEU A 489 32.76 -1.93 4.83
CA LEU A 489 32.28 -1.05 5.91
C LEU A 489 30.98 -0.32 5.57
N THR A 490 30.74 -0.02 4.28
CA THR A 490 29.63 0.84 3.87
C THR A 490 28.66 0.06 2.99
N VAL A 491 27.43 -0.07 3.47
CA VAL A 491 26.30 -0.58 2.69
C VAL A 491 25.64 0.60 1.98
N THR A 492 25.40 0.44 0.68
CA THR A 492 24.77 1.43 -0.19
C THR A 492 23.48 0.87 -0.75
N VAL A 493 22.40 1.61 -0.56
CA VAL A 493 21.06 1.28 -1.03
C VAL A 493 20.61 2.34 -2.02
N LYS A 494 20.35 1.93 -3.26
CA LYS A 494 19.85 2.83 -4.31
C LYS A 494 18.41 3.19 -4.03
N VAL A 495 18.11 4.47 -4.09
CA VAL A 495 16.75 5.00 -3.97
C VAL A 495 16.22 5.47 -5.32
N ILE A 496 14.99 5.10 -5.62
CA ILE A 496 14.32 5.53 -6.85
C ILE A 496 13.87 6.99 -6.71
N ARG A 497 13.66 7.65 -7.86
CA ARG A 497 13.32 9.08 -7.92
C ARG A 497 12.10 9.43 -7.06
N SER A 498 11.08 8.58 -7.06
CA SER A 498 9.83 8.78 -6.32
C SER A 498 9.94 8.55 -4.80
N THR A 499 11.07 8.06 -4.28
CA THR A 499 11.20 7.69 -2.85
C THR A 499 11.10 8.90 -1.94
N PHE A 500 11.86 9.96 -2.27
CA PHE A 500 11.89 11.21 -1.52
C PHE A 500 11.19 12.37 -2.26
N ASP A 501 10.41 12.09 -3.32
CA ASP A 501 9.67 13.11 -4.09
C ASP A 501 8.41 13.60 -3.35
N TYR A 502 8.64 14.22 -2.20
CA TYR A 502 7.63 14.93 -1.43
C TYR A 502 8.31 16.07 -0.69
N PRO A 503 8.18 17.33 -1.15
CA PRO A 503 8.83 18.47 -0.53
C PRO A 503 8.33 18.75 0.89
N ASN A 504 9.20 19.32 1.74
CA ASN A 504 8.87 19.71 3.11
C ASN A 504 8.20 18.58 3.92
N SER A 505 8.75 17.36 3.83
CA SER A 505 8.27 16.20 4.55
C SER A 505 9.36 15.50 5.32
N GLN A 506 8.95 14.84 6.40
CA GLN A 506 9.83 14.04 7.23
C GLN A 506 9.79 12.58 6.79
N PHE A 507 10.96 11.96 6.75
CA PHE A 507 11.14 10.55 6.43
C PHE A 507 11.89 9.86 7.55
N TYR A 508 11.69 8.56 7.69
CA TYR A 508 12.56 7.72 8.49
C TYR A 508 12.92 6.43 7.77
N VAL A 509 14.04 5.84 8.19
CA VAL A 509 14.51 4.56 7.68
C VAL A 509 14.52 3.54 8.82
N LYS A 510 13.82 2.42 8.63
CA LYS A 510 13.89 1.23 9.50
C LYS A 510 14.80 0.23 8.81
N VAL A 511 15.77 -0.30 9.54
CA VAL A 511 16.61 -1.41 9.07
C VAL A 511 16.22 -2.60 9.93
N ASP A 512 15.79 -3.68 9.30
CA ASP A 512 15.42 -4.90 10.03
C ASP A 512 16.67 -5.53 10.66
N ASN A 513 16.45 -6.32 11.71
CA ASN A 513 17.50 -7.16 12.23
C ASN A 513 17.96 -8.15 11.14
N ASN A 514 19.23 -8.57 11.19
CA ASN A 514 19.80 -9.46 10.18
C ASN A 514 19.75 -8.90 8.74
N PHE A 515 19.61 -7.58 8.54
CA PHE A 515 19.85 -6.93 7.23
C PHE A 515 21.31 -7.10 6.78
N VAL A 516 22.23 -7.08 7.75
CA VAL A 516 23.65 -7.40 7.57
C VAL A 516 24.12 -8.36 8.64
N ARG A 517 25.23 -9.05 8.35
CA ARG A 517 25.97 -9.88 9.30
C ARG A 517 27.39 -9.36 9.45
N SER A 518 28.01 -9.62 10.59
CA SER A 518 29.45 -9.40 10.75
C SER A 518 30.20 -10.32 9.81
N LYS A 519 31.08 -9.76 8.96
CA LYS A 519 31.89 -10.56 8.03
C LYS A 519 32.90 -11.46 8.73
N GLY A 520 33.39 -11.03 9.91
CA GLY A 520 34.37 -11.78 10.69
C GLY A 520 33.77 -13.01 11.38
N TYR A 521 32.53 -12.91 11.85
CA TYR A 521 31.88 -13.96 12.65
C TYR A 521 30.75 -14.69 11.92
N GLY A 522 30.25 -14.14 10.81
CA GLY A 522 29.00 -14.59 10.20
C GLY A 522 27.81 -14.42 11.13
N GLU A 523 27.79 -13.41 12.00
CA GLU A 523 26.74 -13.24 13.02
C GLU A 523 25.77 -12.12 12.62
N PRO A 524 24.45 -12.33 12.72
CA PRO A 524 23.43 -11.30 12.50
C PRO A 524 23.65 -10.05 13.36
N ILE A 525 23.50 -8.88 12.74
CA ILE A 525 23.60 -7.59 13.42
C ILE A 525 22.21 -6.99 13.59
N MET A 526 21.99 -6.35 14.75
CA MET A 526 20.75 -5.61 15.02
C MET A 526 20.54 -4.52 13.98
N GLY A 527 19.27 -4.22 13.70
CA GLY A 527 18.87 -3.18 12.77
C GLY A 527 18.94 -1.77 13.35
N ILE A 528 18.17 -0.87 12.74
CA ILE A 528 17.86 0.48 13.23
C ILE A 528 16.34 0.52 13.32
N TYR A 529 15.82 0.68 14.54
CA TYR A 529 14.39 0.67 14.79
C TYR A 529 13.68 1.90 14.20
N GLU A 530 12.36 1.81 14.09
CA GLU A 530 11.52 2.89 13.60
C GLU A 530 11.74 4.20 14.35
N ASN A 531 11.50 5.33 13.67
CA ASN A 531 11.59 6.66 14.25
C ASN A 531 12.97 7.10 14.77
N ILE A 532 14.05 6.32 14.56
CA ILE A 532 15.41 6.70 14.97
C ILE A 532 16.13 7.45 13.84
N TRP A 533 16.31 6.81 12.68
CA TRP A 533 16.97 7.43 11.54
C TRP A 533 16.01 8.34 10.76
N LYS A 534 15.79 9.56 11.27
CA LYS A 534 14.90 10.59 10.69
C LYS A 534 15.65 11.68 9.95
N PHE A 535 15.08 12.21 8.86
CA PHE A 535 15.58 13.38 8.13
C PHE A 535 14.44 14.03 7.32
N ASN A 536 14.64 15.26 6.83
CA ASN A 536 13.60 16.00 6.10
C ASN A 536 14.01 16.30 4.66
N THR A 537 13.04 16.54 3.79
CA THR A 537 13.25 17.08 2.44
C THR A 537 13.09 18.59 2.42
N ASN A 538 13.91 19.27 1.61
CA ASN A 538 13.77 20.71 1.39
C ASN A 538 12.43 21.06 0.71
N PRO A 539 11.87 22.25 0.97
CA PRO A 539 10.72 22.76 0.23
C PRO A 539 11.08 22.94 -1.26
N SER A 540 10.10 22.73 -2.13
CA SER A 540 10.21 22.90 -3.58
C SER A 540 8.93 23.54 -4.09
N GLU A 541 9.05 24.53 -4.97
CA GLU A 541 7.92 25.06 -5.70
C GLU A 541 7.65 24.17 -6.91
N GLU A 542 6.43 23.63 -7.01
CA GLU A 542 6.03 22.84 -8.16
C GLU A 542 5.21 23.68 -9.15
N PRO A 543 5.52 23.61 -10.45
CA PRO A 543 4.73 24.31 -11.45
C PRO A 543 3.32 23.70 -11.53
N PHE A 544 2.32 24.56 -11.68
CA PHE A 544 0.97 24.11 -11.94
C PHE A 544 0.92 23.28 -13.23
N ALA A 545 0.27 22.12 -13.14
CA ALA A 545 0.02 21.24 -14.27
C ALA A 545 -1.47 20.88 -14.31
N ASP A 546 -2.04 20.93 -15.51
CA ASP A 546 -3.45 20.61 -15.76
C ASP A 546 -3.78 19.15 -15.44
N SER A 547 -5.06 18.86 -15.25
CA SER A 547 -5.55 17.50 -15.00
C SER A 547 -5.27 16.58 -16.19
N VAL A 548 -4.83 15.36 -15.93
CA VAL A 548 -4.46 14.38 -16.96
C VAL A 548 -5.18 13.06 -16.74
N SER A 549 -5.75 12.51 -17.82
CA SER A 549 -6.18 11.11 -17.87
C SER A 549 -5.03 10.25 -18.36
N GLY A 550 -4.84 9.08 -17.78
CA GLY A 550 -3.87 8.10 -18.23
C GLY A 550 -4.39 6.68 -18.16
N VAL A 551 -3.54 5.76 -18.59
CA VAL A 551 -3.83 4.35 -18.76
C VAL A 551 -2.80 3.55 -17.97
N LEU A 552 -3.31 2.53 -17.29
CA LEU A 552 -2.56 1.50 -16.60
C LEU A 552 -2.86 0.15 -17.27
N ARG A 553 -1.97 -0.82 -17.10
CA ARG A 553 -2.20 -2.20 -17.55
C ARG A 553 -2.16 -3.14 -16.36
N LEU A 554 -3.08 -4.10 -16.34
CA LEU A 554 -3.07 -5.21 -15.40
C LEU A 554 -2.11 -6.30 -15.87
N THR A 555 -1.46 -6.96 -14.94
CA THR A 555 -0.73 -8.22 -15.12
C THR A 555 -1.65 -9.32 -15.68
N ILE A 556 -1.08 -10.44 -16.10
CA ILE A 556 -1.86 -11.58 -16.60
C ILE A 556 -2.74 -12.13 -15.46
N GLU A 557 -2.14 -12.35 -14.30
CA GLU A 557 -2.81 -12.83 -13.09
C GLU A 557 -3.85 -11.82 -12.59
N GLY A 558 -3.51 -10.53 -12.61
CA GLY A 558 -4.43 -9.46 -12.25
C GLY A 558 -5.62 -9.33 -13.21
N THR A 559 -5.42 -9.65 -14.50
CA THR A 559 -6.47 -9.67 -15.52
C THR A 559 -7.44 -10.82 -15.27
N GLU A 560 -6.93 -12.03 -15.05
CA GLU A 560 -7.74 -13.21 -14.72
C GLU A 560 -8.55 -12.99 -13.44
N TYR A 561 -7.91 -12.46 -12.40
CA TYR A 561 -8.59 -12.09 -11.15
C TYR A 561 -9.73 -11.10 -11.41
N TYR A 562 -9.47 -10.01 -12.15
CA TYR A 562 -10.48 -8.99 -12.42
C TYR A 562 -11.65 -9.50 -13.26
N GLU A 563 -11.40 -10.32 -14.29
CA GLU A 563 -12.45 -10.86 -15.16
C GLU A 563 -13.43 -11.75 -14.39
N ASN A 564 -12.94 -12.52 -13.42
CA ASN A 564 -13.71 -13.40 -12.55
C ASN A 564 -14.58 -12.68 -11.48
N LEU A 565 -14.40 -11.36 -11.30
CA LEU A 565 -15.20 -10.60 -10.35
C LEU A 565 -16.62 -10.34 -10.87
N SER A 566 -17.58 -10.28 -9.93
CA SER A 566 -18.93 -9.77 -10.20
C SER A 566 -18.91 -8.28 -10.57
N SER A 567 -20.02 -7.74 -11.09
CA SER A 567 -20.12 -6.30 -11.37
C SER A 567 -19.81 -5.42 -10.15
N ILE A 568 -20.30 -5.83 -8.97
CA ILE A 568 -20.01 -5.15 -7.69
C ILE A 568 -18.53 -5.30 -7.34
N GLY A 569 -17.95 -6.49 -7.50
CA GLY A 569 -16.52 -6.74 -7.26
C GLY A 569 -15.62 -5.90 -8.16
N LYS A 570 -15.99 -5.70 -9.42
CA LYS A 570 -15.26 -4.85 -10.38
C LYS A 570 -15.27 -3.38 -9.98
N SER A 571 -16.39 -2.85 -9.49
CA SER A 571 -16.44 -1.48 -8.97
C SER A 571 -15.63 -1.33 -7.68
N PHE A 572 -15.70 -2.33 -6.78
CA PHE A 572 -14.87 -2.37 -5.58
C PHE A 572 -13.37 -2.42 -5.90
N PHE A 573 -12.97 -3.15 -6.94
CA PHE A 573 -11.58 -3.18 -7.41
C PHE A 573 -11.06 -1.77 -7.74
N PHE A 574 -11.86 -0.96 -8.44
CA PHE A 574 -11.48 0.42 -8.77
C PHE A 574 -11.46 1.34 -7.54
N SER A 575 -12.43 1.20 -6.64
CA SER A 575 -12.46 2.03 -5.42
C SER A 575 -11.29 1.72 -4.49
N ASP A 576 -10.96 0.44 -4.29
CA ASP A 576 -9.81 0.03 -3.51
C ASP A 576 -8.51 0.47 -4.18
N LEU A 577 -8.35 0.26 -5.49
CA LEU A 577 -7.18 0.74 -6.24
C LEU A 577 -6.99 2.25 -6.08
N GLN A 578 -8.07 3.05 -6.16
CA GLN A 578 -8.02 4.49 -5.98
C GLN A 578 -7.55 4.87 -4.56
N ILE A 579 -8.15 4.26 -3.53
CA ILE A 579 -7.81 4.51 -2.11
C ILE A 579 -6.36 4.10 -1.81
N LYS A 580 -5.92 2.94 -2.31
CA LYS A 580 -4.54 2.46 -2.10
C LYS A 580 -3.54 3.35 -2.82
N LEU A 581 -3.78 3.72 -4.08
CA LEU A 581 -2.90 4.63 -4.82
C LEU A 581 -2.86 6.03 -4.20
N SER A 582 -3.97 6.54 -3.67
CA SER A 582 -4.01 7.85 -3.02
C SER A 582 -3.14 7.87 -1.76
N LYS A 583 -3.10 6.76 -1.01
CA LYS A 583 -2.19 6.57 0.14
C LYS A 583 -0.74 6.38 -0.31
N ILE A 584 -0.50 5.65 -1.40
CA ILE A 584 0.84 5.38 -1.92
C ILE A 584 1.49 6.62 -2.53
N ILE A 585 0.77 7.53 -3.20
CA ILE A 585 1.33 8.79 -3.78
C ILE A 585 0.96 10.02 -2.94
N PRO A 586 0.75 9.79 -1.64
CA PRO A 586 0.00 10.62 -0.70
C PRO A 586 -0.68 11.87 -1.31
N VAL A 587 -1.80 11.64 -1.99
CA VAL A 587 -2.66 12.70 -2.52
C VAL A 587 -4.08 12.52 -1.98
N ASP A 588 -4.85 13.61 -1.89
CA ASP A 588 -6.29 13.52 -1.60
C ASP A 588 -6.95 12.53 -2.57
N ASN A 589 -7.69 11.56 -2.02
CA ASN A 589 -8.38 10.53 -2.79
C ASN A 589 -9.26 11.10 -3.91
N LYS A 590 -9.82 12.30 -3.75
CA LYS A 590 -10.63 13.01 -4.77
C LYS A 590 -9.83 13.44 -5.99
N ARG A 591 -8.50 13.51 -5.88
CA ARG A 591 -7.59 13.83 -6.99
C ARG A 591 -7.41 12.66 -7.95
N LEU A 592 -7.59 11.44 -7.48
CA LEU A 592 -7.59 10.26 -8.32
C LEU A 592 -9.03 9.90 -8.68
N SER A 593 -9.30 9.50 -9.92
CA SER A 593 -10.59 8.92 -10.28
C SER A 593 -10.45 7.97 -11.46
N SER A 594 -11.35 7.00 -11.60
CA SER A 594 -11.45 6.18 -12.80
C SER A 594 -12.81 6.39 -13.45
N ASN A 595 -12.90 6.13 -14.76
CA ASN A 595 -14.19 5.95 -15.43
C ASN A 595 -14.66 4.49 -15.42
N GLU A 596 -13.93 3.61 -14.72
CA GLU A 596 -14.17 2.17 -14.56
C GLU A 596 -14.20 1.37 -15.89
N LYS A 597 -13.82 2.01 -17.01
CA LYS A 597 -13.74 1.36 -18.30
C LYS A 597 -12.51 0.48 -18.37
N THR A 598 -12.68 -0.64 -19.05
CA THR A 598 -11.62 -1.60 -19.33
C THR A 598 -11.53 -1.88 -20.82
N GLN A 599 -10.34 -2.21 -21.29
CA GLN A 599 -10.08 -2.52 -22.70
C GLN A 599 -9.01 -3.60 -22.79
N VAL A 600 -9.18 -4.58 -23.67
CA VAL A 600 -8.16 -5.60 -23.90
C VAL A 600 -6.96 -4.99 -24.62
N ASP A 601 -5.75 -5.25 -24.11
CA ASP A 601 -4.50 -4.87 -24.75
C ASP A 601 -4.14 -5.88 -25.87
N ASN A 602 -4.55 -5.56 -27.09
CA ASN A 602 -4.27 -6.39 -28.27
C ASN A 602 -2.82 -6.24 -28.80
N THR A 603 -1.96 -5.44 -28.14
CA THR A 603 -0.53 -5.33 -28.50
C THR A 603 0.33 -6.46 -27.93
N VAL A 604 -0.20 -7.19 -26.96
CA VAL A 604 0.45 -8.34 -26.32
C VAL A 604 0.08 -9.62 -27.07
N SER A 605 0.97 -10.62 -27.08
CA SER A 605 0.76 -11.89 -27.78
C SER A 605 -0.62 -12.51 -27.45
N PRO A 606 -1.32 -13.13 -28.43
CA PRO A 606 -2.70 -13.61 -28.27
C PRO A 606 -2.90 -14.65 -27.15
N ASN A 607 -1.82 -15.29 -26.69
CA ASN A 607 -1.85 -16.24 -25.57
C ASN A 607 -1.67 -15.57 -24.19
N ARG A 608 -1.58 -14.24 -24.11
CA ARG A 608 -1.35 -13.45 -22.89
C ARG A 608 -2.25 -12.20 -22.87
N ARG A 609 -3.56 -12.42 -22.77
CA ARG A 609 -4.57 -11.34 -22.71
C ARG A 609 -4.34 -10.51 -21.44
N GLN A 610 -4.23 -9.20 -21.59
CA GLN A 610 -4.12 -8.25 -20.48
C GLN A 610 -5.15 -7.13 -20.66
N ILE A 611 -5.60 -6.53 -19.55
CA ILE A 611 -6.56 -5.43 -19.57
C ILE A 611 -5.87 -4.09 -19.29
N LEU A 612 -6.25 -3.07 -20.06
CA LEU A 612 -6.00 -1.66 -19.82
C LEU A 612 -7.13 -1.06 -18.99
N ILE A 613 -6.77 -0.25 -18.00
CA ILE A 613 -7.70 0.48 -17.14
C ILE A 613 -7.36 1.97 -17.16
N SER A 614 -8.36 2.82 -16.89
CA SER A 614 -8.15 4.28 -16.83
C SER A 614 -7.90 4.77 -15.41
N LEU A 615 -7.06 5.80 -15.31
CA LEU A 615 -6.88 6.58 -14.08
C LEU A 615 -6.70 8.05 -14.45
N ASN A 616 -7.47 8.92 -13.82
CA ASN A 616 -7.41 10.37 -13.97
C ASN A 616 -6.75 10.97 -12.75
N VAL A 617 -5.87 11.95 -12.97
CA VAL A 617 -5.19 12.72 -11.95
C VAL A 617 -5.62 14.18 -12.10
N LYS A 618 -6.32 14.71 -11.09
CA LYS A 618 -6.79 16.09 -11.07
C LYS A 618 -5.70 17.05 -10.58
N SER A 619 -5.70 18.25 -11.14
CA SER A 619 -4.83 19.35 -10.75
C SER A 619 -5.20 19.88 -9.35
N SER A 620 -4.17 20.37 -8.64
CA SER A 620 -4.28 21.01 -7.32
C SER A 620 -3.15 22.03 -7.17
N LYS A 621 -3.22 22.86 -6.12
CA LYS A 621 -2.16 23.80 -5.72
C LYS A 621 -1.02 23.15 -4.93
N GLU A 622 -1.20 21.89 -4.52
CA GLU A 622 -0.22 21.12 -3.76
C GLU A 622 0.81 20.47 -4.70
N LYS A 623 0.75 19.15 -4.89
CA LYS A 623 1.62 18.39 -5.78
C LYS A 623 1.15 18.48 -7.24
N SER A 624 2.07 18.78 -8.16
CA SER A 624 1.80 18.87 -9.59
C SER A 624 1.35 17.53 -10.16
N VAL A 625 0.49 17.59 -11.18
CA VAL A 625 0.04 16.39 -11.90
C VAL A 625 1.20 15.66 -12.55
N LYS A 626 2.23 16.40 -13.02
CA LYS A 626 3.42 15.82 -13.63
C LYS A 626 4.21 14.95 -12.63
N SER A 627 4.52 15.47 -11.44
CA SER A 627 5.25 14.69 -10.43
C SER A 627 4.46 13.44 -10.00
N ILE A 628 3.12 13.55 -9.83
CA ILE A 628 2.28 12.38 -9.51
C ILE A 628 2.38 11.30 -10.59
N ILE A 629 2.36 11.69 -11.87
CA ILE A 629 2.45 10.77 -13.00
C ILE A 629 3.81 10.09 -13.04
N ASP A 630 4.88 10.88 -12.95
CA ASP A 630 6.25 10.36 -13.01
C ASP A 630 6.50 9.42 -11.81
N ASP A 631 6.00 9.78 -10.61
CA ASP A 631 6.11 8.94 -9.42
C ASP A 631 5.31 7.64 -9.53
N LEU A 632 4.07 7.72 -10.03
CA LEU A 632 3.26 6.54 -10.24
C LEU A 632 3.92 5.58 -11.23
N ASP A 633 4.45 6.11 -12.35
CA ASP A 633 5.14 5.32 -13.36
C ASP A 633 6.40 4.65 -12.78
N ASP A 634 7.23 5.40 -12.04
CA ASP A 634 8.42 4.86 -11.37
C ASP A 634 8.05 3.80 -10.33
N MET A 635 7.08 4.07 -9.45
CA MET A 635 6.70 3.13 -8.40
C MET A 635 6.13 1.83 -8.98
N ILE A 636 5.39 1.88 -10.10
CA ILE A 636 4.89 0.67 -10.79
C ILE A 636 6.04 -0.08 -11.47
N LYS A 637 6.95 0.61 -12.16
CA LYS A 637 8.12 -0.02 -12.81
C LYS A 637 9.01 -0.73 -11.81
N TYR A 638 9.24 -0.12 -10.66
CA TYR A 638 10.02 -0.66 -9.56
C TYR A 638 9.16 -1.38 -8.51
N LYS A 639 7.99 -1.92 -8.88
CA LYS A 639 7.02 -2.47 -7.92
C LYS A 639 7.59 -3.49 -6.92
N SER A 640 8.66 -4.20 -7.27
CA SER A 640 9.30 -5.19 -6.38
C SER A 640 9.93 -4.58 -5.13
N ILE A 641 10.15 -3.27 -5.10
CA ILE A 641 10.77 -2.53 -4.00
C ILE A 641 9.93 -1.35 -3.54
N THR A 642 8.67 -1.24 -3.95
CA THR A 642 7.77 -0.13 -3.58
C THR A 642 6.45 -0.64 -3.03
N SER A 643 5.71 0.24 -2.39
CA SER A 643 4.41 -0.09 -1.79
C SER A 643 3.34 -0.55 -2.77
N ILE A 644 3.59 -0.43 -4.08
CA ILE A 644 2.71 -0.96 -5.12
C ILE A 644 2.54 -2.47 -4.98
N SER A 645 3.56 -3.23 -4.54
CA SER A 645 3.44 -4.68 -4.36
C SER A 645 2.77 -5.11 -3.05
N LEU A 646 2.56 -4.20 -2.10
CA LEU A 646 2.09 -4.55 -0.76
C LEU A 646 0.57 -4.77 -0.68
N PHE A 647 -0.20 -4.24 -1.63
CA PHE A 647 -1.65 -4.39 -1.68
C PHE A 647 -2.10 -5.20 -2.89
N HIS A 648 -3.13 -6.01 -2.71
CA HIS A 648 -3.63 -6.94 -3.74
C HIS A 648 -3.98 -6.23 -5.06
N THR A 649 -4.74 -5.14 -5.01
CA THR A 649 -5.20 -4.40 -6.21
C THR A 649 -4.07 -3.66 -6.93
N THR A 650 -3.16 -3.02 -6.19
CA THR A 650 -2.01 -2.32 -6.78
C THR A 650 -0.96 -3.30 -7.30
N ASN A 651 -0.81 -4.48 -6.70
CA ASN A 651 0.13 -5.50 -7.16
C ASN A 651 -0.27 -6.08 -8.53
N CYS A 652 -1.57 -6.01 -8.87
CA CYS A 652 -2.08 -6.35 -10.19
C CYS A 652 -1.54 -5.43 -11.30
N LEU A 653 -0.92 -4.28 -11.01
CA LEU A 653 -0.38 -3.37 -12.02
C LEU A 653 0.89 -3.95 -12.70
N ASP A 654 0.97 -3.77 -14.00
CA ASP A 654 2.06 -4.27 -14.83
C ASP A 654 3.27 -3.34 -14.83
N LYS A 655 4.37 -3.83 -14.24
CA LYS A 655 5.66 -3.13 -14.14
C LYS A 655 6.28 -2.79 -15.48
N VAL A 656 6.02 -3.57 -16.53
CA VAL A 656 6.59 -3.32 -17.86
C VAL A 656 5.88 -2.15 -18.55
N PHE A 657 4.58 -2.00 -18.29
CA PHE A 657 3.77 -0.94 -18.87
C PHE A 657 3.93 0.39 -18.15
N GLY A 658 3.90 0.36 -16.81
CA GLY A 658 3.91 1.56 -15.97
C GLY A 658 2.60 2.35 -16.08
N PHE A 659 2.68 3.68 -15.99
CA PHE A 659 1.58 4.59 -16.25
C PHE A 659 1.83 5.39 -17.53
N LYS A 660 0.83 5.42 -18.43
CA LYS A 660 0.92 6.17 -19.69
C LYS A 660 -0.14 7.26 -19.74
N PRO A 661 0.23 8.56 -19.75
CA PRO A 661 -0.74 9.62 -19.94
C PRO A 661 -1.39 9.51 -21.31
N LYS A 662 -2.70 9.77 -21.38
CA LYS A 662 -3.47 9.78 -22.62
C LYS A 662 -2.96 10.94 -23.47
N GLN A 663 -2.31 10.63 -24.58
CA GLN A 663 -1.77 11.64 -25.47
C GLN A 663 -2.89 12.44 -26.13
N ASN A 664 -2.63 13.73 -26.34
CA ASN A 664 -3.46 14.57 -27.18
C ASN A 664 -3.43 14.03 -28.63
N LEU A 665 -4.61 13.74 -29.19
CA LEU A 665 -4.74 13.23 -30.56
C LEU A 665 -4.16 14.20 -31.60
N TRP A 666 -4.24 15.50 -31.33
CA TRP A 666 -3.64 16.51 -32.20
C TRP A 666 -2.13 16.35 -32.28
N ASP A 667 -1.45 16.27 -31.14
CA ASP A 667 0.02 16.18 -31.09
C ASP A 667 0.53 14.90 -31.77
N LYS A 668 -0.20 13.80 -31.59
CA LYS A 668 0.15 12.51 -32.21
C LYS A 668 -0.09 12.46 -33.72
N TYR A 669 -1.17 13.07 -34.22
CA TYR A 669 -1.64 12.89 -35.59
C TYR A 669 -1.69 14.16 -36.44
N LYS A 670 -1.10 15.28 -35.99
CA LYS A 670 -1.10 16.58 -36.67
C LYS A 670 -0.81 16.49 -38.18
N TRP A 671 0.19 15.71 -38.58
CA TRP A 671 0.54 15.52 -39.98
C TRP A 671 -0.53 14.78 -40.79
N ARG A 672 -1.20 13.79 -40.18
CA ARG A 672 -2.33 13.09 -40.83
C ARG A 672 -3.52 14.03 -41.01
N PHE A 673 -3.80 14.89 -40.04
CA PHE A 673 -4.83 15.94 -40.18
C PHE A 673 -4.49 16.90 -41.33
N PHE A 674 -3.23 17.32 -41.48
CA PHE A 674 -2.85 18.15 -42.62
C PHE A 674 -3.05 17.47 -43.97
N ILE A 675 -2.83 16.15 -44.07
CA ILE A 675 -3.13 15.39 -45.30
C ILE A 675 -4.63 15.42 -45.60
N VAL A 676 -5.48 15.17 -44.60
CA VAL A 676 -6.95 15.23 -44.77
C VAL A 676 -7.38 16.63 -45.21
N ILE A 677 -6.91 17.68 -44.54
CA ILE A 677 -7.21 19.08 -44.89
C ILE A 677 -6.73 19.42 -46.30
N PHE A 678 -5.54 18.94 -46.69
CA PHE A 678 -5.00 19.15 -48.03
C PHE A 678 -5.87 18.49 -49.11
N VAL A 679 -6.36 17.27 -48.88
CA VAL A 679 -7.27 16.57 -49.79
C VAL A 679 -8.60 17.34 -49.94
N PHE A 680 -9.18 17.81 -48.83
CA PHE A 680 -10.37 18.66 -48.87
C PHE A 680 -10.11 20.00 -49.59
N GLY A 681 -8.94 20.60 -49.39
CA GLY A 681 -8.52 21.80 -50.11
C GLY A 681 -8.42 21.58 -51.62
N LEU A 682 -7.86 20.43 -52.04
CA LEU A 682 -7.81 20.05 -53.45
C LEU A 682 -9.21 19.85 -54.05
N LEU A 683 -10.13 19.22 -53.32
CA LEU A 683 -11.52 19.07 -53.74
C LEU A 683 -12.22 20.42 -53.92
N LEU A 684 -11.97 21.39 -53.03
CA LEU A 684 -12.48 22.76 -53.17
C LEU A 684 -11.92 23.46 -54.41
N VAL A 685 -10.62 23.30 -54.70
CA VAL A 685 -10.02 23.85 -55.93
C VAL A 685 -10.67 23.22 -57.17
N LEU A 686 -10.88 21.90 -57.18
CA LEU A 686 -11.56 21.22 -58.28
C LEU A 686 -13.01 21.70 -58.45
N PHE A 687 -13.72 21.96 -57.36
CA PHE A 687 -15.05 22.57 -57.38
C PHE A 687 -15.03 23.96 -58.04
N PHE A 688 -14.11 24.85 -57.67
CA PHE A 688 -13.99 26.17 -58.29
C PHE A 688 -13.61 26.09 -59.77
N LEU A 689 -12.74 25.16 -60.15
CA LEU A 689 -12.39 24.92 -61.55
C LEU A 689 -13.59 24.42 -62.36
N ALA A 690 -14.39 23.51 -61.80
CA ALA A 690 -15.62 23.05 -62.41
C ALA A 690 -16.64 24.19 -62.56
N GLN A 691 -16.82 25.01 -61.52
CA GLN A 691 -17.71 26.17 -61.53
C GLN A 691 -17.30 27.24 -62.55
N LYS A 692 -15.99 27.45 -62.74
CA LYS A 692 -15.47 28.37 -63.74
C LYS A 692 -15.69 27.86 -65.17
N LYS A 693 -15.63 26.55 -65.37
CA LYS A 693 -15.76 25.93 -66.69
C LYS A 693 -17.21 25.92 -67.17
N GLU A 694 -18.15 25.56 -66.31
CA GLU A 694 -19.58 25.52 -66.64
C GLU A 694 -20.41 25.93 -65.42
N SER A 695 -20.90 27.17 -65.40
CA SER A 695 -21.58 27.73 -64.23
C SER A 695 -22.99 27.21 -64.02
N GLU A 696 -23.64 26.69 -65.08
CA GLU A 696 -25.01 26.16 -65.02
C GLU A 696 -25.05 24.69 -64.54
N GLY A 697 -23.90 24.02 -64.44
CA GLY A 697 -23.78 22.67 -63.90
C GLY A 697 -23.91 22.59 -62.37
N ARG A 698 -24.39 21.46 -61.84
CA ARG A 698 -24.41 21.16 -60.40
C ARG A 698 -23.01 20.73 -59.92
N ASN A 699 -22.03 21.63 -60.01
CA ASN A 699 -20.62 21.34 -59.76
C ASN A 699 -20.30 20.95 -58.30
N MET A 700 -21.23 21.18 -57.35
CA MET A 700 -21.13 20.66 -55.97
C MET A 700 -20.99 19.12 -55.93
N ALA A 701 -21.38 18.43 -57.01
CA ALA A 701 -21.18 17.01 -57.21
C ALA A 701 -19.72 16.55 -57.02
N VAL A 702 -18.72 17.41 -57.30
CA VAL A 702 -17.29 17.10 -57.05
C VAL A 702 -17.03 16.88 -55.55
N LEU A 703 -17.56 17.75 -54.72
CA LEU A 703 -17.40 17.67 -53.26
C LEU A 703 -18.18 16.50 -52.70
N GLN A 704 -19.41 16.29 -53.20
CA GLN A 704 -20.26 15.16 -52.82
C GLN A 704 -19.60 13.81 -53.14
N LEU A 705 -18.98 13.66 -54.32
CA LEU A 705 -18.23 12.46 -54.67
C LEU A 705 -17.06 12.21 -53.72
N GLY A 706 -16.32 13.27 -53.36
CA GLY A 706 -15.22 13.18 -52.40
C GLY A 706 -15.68 12.72 -51.01
N LEU A 707 -16.83 13.21 -50.55
CA LEU A 707 -17.43 12.83 -49.26
C LEU A 707 -17.92 11.38 -49.25
N ILE A 708 -18.62 10.92 -50.30
CA ILE A 708 -19.08 9.52 -50.43
C ILE A 708 -17.90 8.57 -50.35
N ILE A 709 -16.81 8.88 -51.06
CA ILE A 709 -15.61 8.04 -51.04
C ILE A 709 -14.96 8.07 -49.64
N PHE A 710 -14.79 9.26 -49.06
CA PHE A 710 -14.14 9.40 -47.75
C PHE A 710 -14.86 8.61 -46.66
N ASP A 711 -16.19 8.68 -46.64
CA ASP A 711 -17.03 8.02 -45.63
C ASP A 711 -16.92 6.51 -45.67
N PHE A 712 -17.14 5.92 -46.85
CA PHE A 712 -16.97 4.48 -47.06
C PHE A 712 -15.57 4.00 -46.61
N PHE A 713 -14.52 4.75 -46.96
CA PHE A 713 -13.16 4.41 -46.54
C PHE A 713 -12.99 4.49 -45.02
N MET A 714 -13.54 5.52 -44.37
CA MET A 714 -13.43 5.68 -42.92
C MET A 714 -14.20 4.60 -42.16
N ASP A 715 -15.40 4.23 -42.61
CA ASP A 715 -16.18 3.15 -42.02
C ASP A 715 -15.51 1.79 -42.22
N PHE A 716 -15.00 1.52 -43.43
CA PHE A 716 -14.23 0.31 -43.69
C PHE A 716 -13.00 0.21 -42.76
N LEU A 717 -12.26 1.31 -42.59
CA LEU A 717 -11.10 1.37 -41.70
C LEU A 717 -11.51 1.18 -40.23
N PHE A 718 -12.64 1.76 -39.81
CA PHE A 718 -13.20 1.56 -38.47
C PHE A 718 -13.52 0.09 -38.21
N VAL A 719 -14.23 -0.59 -39.10
CA VAL A 719 -14.54 -2.03 -38.95
C VAL A 719 -13.26 -2.88 -38.92
N ARG A 720 -12.31 -2.59 -39.82
CA ARG A 720 -11.07 -3.36 -39.96
C ARG A 720 -10.15 -3.26 -38.74
N TYR A 721 -9.91 -2.05 -38.25
CA TYR A 721 -8.89 -1.80 -37.21
C TYR A 721 -9.48 -1.68 -35.81
N ASN A 722 -10.74 -1.24 -35.68
CA ASN A 722 -11.34 -0.87 -34.40
C ASN A 722 -12.52 -1.76 -34.03
N GLY A 723 -13.20 -2.36 -35.00
CA GLY A 723 -14.38 -3.19 -34.78
C GLY A 723 -14.15 -4.35 -33.79
N LYS A 724 -12.94 -4.93 -33.76
CA LYS A 724 -12.61 -6.04 -32.84
C LYS A 724 -12.24 -5.62 -31.42
N ILE A 725 -12.06 -4.33 -31.15
CA ILE A 725 -11.70 -3.84 -29.81
C ILE A 725 -12.90 -3.98 -28.86
N VAL A 726 -14.12 -3.81 -29.38
CA VAL A 726 -15.37 -4.01 -28.64
C VAL A 726 -16.15 -5.13 -29.33
N GLU A 727 -15.98 -6.36 -28.85
CA GLU A 727 -16.51 -7.58 -29.50
C GLU A 727 -18.02 -7.48 -29.81
N VAL A 728 -18.80 -6.90 -28.90
CA VAL A 728 -20.26 -6.72 -29.05
C VAL A 728 -20.62 -5.83 -30.25
N LEU A 729 -19.77 -4.88 -30.62
CA LEU A 729 -20.00 -3.96 -31.74
C LEU A 729 -19.48 -4.50 -33.07
N PHE A 730 -18.65 -5.54 -33.08
CA PHE A 730 -18.01 -6.03 -34.30
C PHE A 730 -19.01 -6.52 -35.35
N ILE A 731 -19.94 -7.40 -34.95
CA ILE A 731 -20.95 -7.96 -35.85
C ILE A 731 -21.89 -6.87 -36.39
N PRO A 732 -22.50 -6.01 -35.55
CA PRO A 732 -23.28 -4.87 -36.03
C PRO A 732 -22.53 -3.99 -37.02
N SER A 733 -21.26 -3.68 -36.75
CA SER A 733 -20.45 -2.83 -37.63
C SER A 733 -20.26 -3.43 -39.03
N ILE A 734 -20.08 -4.76 -39.12
CA ILE A 734 -20.00 -5.45 -40.42
C ILE A 734 -21.35 -5.42 -41.15
N VAL A 735 -22.45 -5.70 -40.43
CA VAL A 735 -23.80 -5.75 -41.01
C VAL A 735 -24.17 -4.39 -41.60
N PHE A 736 -23.99 -3.31 -40.84
CA PHE A 736 -24.30 -1.94 -41.27
C PHE A 736 -23.27 -1.33 -42.23
N LEU A 737 -22.19 -2.04 -42.54
CA LEU A 737 -21.30 -1.72 -43.66
C LEU A 737 -21.73 -2.48 -44.93
N ILE A 738 -22.01 -3.79 -44.84
CA ILE A 738 -22.23 -4.64 -46.02
C ILE A 738 -23.67 -4.56 -46.55
N VAL A 739 -24.67 -4.53 -45.67
CA VAL A 739 -26.09 -4.56 -46.08
C VAL A 739 -26.46 -3.33 -46.92
N PRO A 740 -26.12 -2.09 -46.52
CA PRO A 740 -26.37 -0.91 -47.36
C PRO A 740 -25.70 -1.01 -48.72
N ILE A 741 -24.45 -1.48 -48.78
CA ILE A 741 -23.72 -1.66 -50.04
C ILE A 741 -24.47 -2.60 -50.99
N CYS A 742 -24.94 -3.73 -50.48
CA CYS A 742 -25.72 -4.68 -51.27
C CYS A 742 -27.04 -4.08 -51.76
N ILE A 743 -27.80 -3.41 -50.88
CA ILE A 743 -29.09 -2.79 -51.22
C ILE A 743 -28.91 -1.69 -52.26
N ASN A 744 -27.96 -0.78 -52.03
CA ASN A 744 -27.66 0.34 -52.92
C ASN A 744 -27.17 -0.15 -54.29
N THR A 745 -26.33 -1.19 -54.32
CA THR A 745 -25.90 -1.81 -55.58
C THR A 745 -27.08 -2.41 -56.35
N ILE A 746 -27.97 -3.15 -55.69
CA ILE A 746 -29.17 -3.72 -56.34
C ILE A 746 -30.07 -2.61 -56.91
N TRP A 747 -30.31 -1.55 -56.13
CA TRP A 747 -31.09 -0.40 -56.58
C TRP A 747 -30.42 0.33 -57.75
N ALA A 748 -29.11 0.52 -57.72
CA ALA A 748 -28.36 1.17 -58.79
C ALA A 748 -28.46 0.38 -60.10
N PHE A 749 -28.29 -0.94 -60.05
CA PHE A 749 -28.47 -1.80 -61.22
C PHE A 749 -29.91 -1.77 -61.72
N TYR A 750 -30.90 -1.84 -60.83
CA TYR A 750 -32.31 -1.77 -61.20
C TYR A 750 -32.64 -0.45 -61.91
N ILE A 751 -32.20 0.69 -61.36
CA ILE A 751 -32.43 2.03 -61.92
C ILE A 751 -31.78 2.14 -63.31
N ILE A 752 -30.53 1.71 -63.47
CA ILE A 752 -29.82 1.79 -64.76
C ILE A 752 -30.47 0.88 -65.82
N VAL A 753 -30.89 -0.33 -65.46
CA VAL A 753 -31.59 -1.25 -66.36
C VAL A 753 -32.94 -0.69 -66.80
N GLU A 754 -33.65 -0.03 -65.88
CA GLU A 754 -34.94 0.59 -66.19
C GLU A 754 -34.78 1.82 -67.09
N GLU A 755 -33.80 2.67 -66.83
CA GLU A 755 -33.49 3.84 -67.67
C GLU A 755 -33.01 3.44 -69.07
N ASN A 756 -32.27 2.33 -69.21
CA ASN A 756 -31.85 1.77 -70.50
C ASN A 756 -33.02 1.33 -71.41
N LYS A 757 -34.26 1.26 -70.90
CA LYS A 757 -35.45 1.05 -71.74
C LYS A 757 -35.80 2.29 -72.58
N SER A 758 -35.33 3.48 -72.20
CA SER A 758 -35.48 4.70 -72.97
C SER A 758 -34.43 4.76 -74.08
N VAL A 759 -34.87 5.06 -75.32
CA VAL A 759 -33.98 5.22 -76.48
C VAL A 759 -32.92 6.30 -76.24
N THR A 760 -33.29 7.41 -75.59
CA THR A 760 -32.38 8.54 -75.32
C THR A 760 -31.28 8.18 -74.33
N PHE A 761 -31.63 7.47 -73.25
CA PHE A 761 -30.67 7.03 -72.24
C PHE A 761 -29.78 5.90 -72.77
N MET A 762 -30.32 4.96 -73.55
CA MET A 762 -29.54 3.88 -74.16
C MET A 762 -28.47 4.41 -75.13
N ASN A 763 -28.79 5.45 -75.92
CA ASN A 763 -27.81 6.11 -76.79
C ASN A 763 -26.69 6.78 -75.98
N TRP A 764 -27.01 7.47 -74.89
CA TRP A 764 -26.01 8.04 -73.98
C TRP A 764 -25.16 6.94 -73.29
N PHE A 765 -25.81 5.87 -72.81
CA PHE A 765 -25.15 4.76 -72.13
C PHE A 765 -24.19 4.00 -73.05
N THR A 766 -24.52 3.82 -74.33
CA THR A 766 -23.62 3.18 -75.30
C THR A 766 -22.38 4.04 -75.61
N GLN A 767 -22.51 5.37 -75.57
CA GLN A 767 -21.39 6.29 -75.77
C GLN A 767 -20.49 6.43 -74.53
N HIS A 768 -21.07 6.39 -73.32
CA HIS A 768 -20.36 6.66 -72.05
C HIS A 768 -20.38 5.48 -71.06
N GLY A 769 -20.57 4.27 -71.54
CA GLY A 769 -20.82 3.08 -70.70
C GLY A 769 -19.79 2.82 -69.61
N LYS A 770 -18.51 3.14 -69.82
CA LYS A 770 -17.46 3.02 -68.79
C LYS A 770 -17.73 3.91 -67.57
N ILE A 771 -18.16 5.15 -67.81
CA ILE A 771 -18.45 6.12 -66.75
C ILE A 771 -19.75 5.73 -66.06
N ALA A 772 -20.78 5.35 -66.83
CA ALA A 772 -22.02 4.83 -66.27
C ALA A 772 -21.76 3.62 -65.35
N SER A 773 -20.99 2.62 -65.80
CA SER A 773 -20.61 1.46 -64.97
C SER A 773 -19.82 1.85 -63.71
N LEU A 774 -18.88 2.80 -63.81
CA LEU A 774 -18.13 3.28 -62.65
C LEU A 774 -19.07 3.88 -61.60
N PHE A 775 -19.98 4.76 -62.00
CA PHE A 775 -20.93 5.37 -61.08
C PHE A 775 -21.99 4.38 -60.59
N THR A 776 -22.40 3.38 -61.37
CA THR A 776 -23.23 2.27 -60.86
C THR A 776 -22.54 1.51 -59.73
N ILE A 777 -21.23 1.28 -59.83
CA ILE A 777 -20.44 0.61 -58.78
C ILE A 777 -20.24 1.53 -57.57
N LEU A 778 -19.88 2.80 -57.79
CA LEU A 778 -19.74 3.79 -56.71
C LEU A 778 -21.07 4.03 -55.99
N SER A 779 -22.18 3.86 -56.68
CA SER A 779 -23.51 3.89 -56.06
C SER A 779 -23.77 2.76 -55.08
N GLY A 780 -22.92 1.74 -55.04
CA GLY A 780 -22.90 0.82 -53.91
C GLY A 780 -22.52 1.50 -52.61
N PHE A 781 -21.62 2.50 -52.61
CA PHE A 781 -21.26 3.23 -51.39
C PHE A 781 -22.38 4.18 -50.95
N ASP A 782 -22.91 4.95 -51.88
CA ASP A 782 -24.10 5.76 -51.66
C ASP A 782 -24.86 5.88 -52.99
N ILE A 783 -26.13 5.51 -52.99
CA ILE A 783 -26.99 5.54 -54.18
C ILE A 783 -27.02 6.91 -54.86
N GLU A 784 -26.76 7.98 -54.11
CA GLU A 784 -26.70 9.34 -54.63
C GLU A 784 -25.50 9.60 -55.56
N ALA A 785 -24.51 8.70 -55.62
CA ALA A 785 -23.47 8.76 -56.65
C ALA A 785 -24.06 8.69 -58.07
N LEU A 786 -25.25 8.09 -58.28
CA LEU A 786 -25.95 8.12 -59.58
C LEU A 786 -26.37 9.54 -59.96
N SER A 787 -26.60 10.44 -58.99
CA SER A 787 -26.99 11.82 -59.25
C SER A 787 -25.91 12.63 -59.97
N ILE A 788 -24.66 12.19 -59.84
CA ILE A 788 -23.51 12.80 -60.51
C ILE A 788 -23.60 12.60 -62.03
N LEU A 789 -24.18 11.49 -62.50
CA LEU A 789 -24.35 11.22 -63.93
C LEU A 789 -25.28 12.20 -64.64
N TYR A 790 -26.20 12.88 -63.93
CA TYR A 790 -27.07 13.91 -64.49
C TYR A 790 -26.82 15.31 -63.89
N SER A 791 -25.65 15.53 -63.31
CA SER A 791 -25.28 16.79 -62.64
C SER A 791 -24.82 17.89 -63.60
N ASN A 792 -24.52 17.56 -64.86
CA ASN A 792 -23.82 18.45 -65.80
C ASN A 792 -22.48 18.98 -65.24
N MET A 793 -21.79 18.18 -64.44
CA MET A 793 -20.55 18.59 -63.75
C MET A 793 -19.47 19.01 -64.77
N ALA A 794 -18.99 20.24 -64.62
CA ALA A 794 -18.00 20.89 -65.47
C ALA A 794 -18.33 20.87 -66.98
N GLY A 795 -19.61 20.75 -67.35
CA GLY A 795 -20.08 20.74 -68.73
C GLY A 795 -19.65 19.51 -69.54
N PHE A 796 -19.22 18.43 -68.89
CA PHE A 796 -18.84 17.21 -69.59
C PHE A 796 -20.07 16.42 -70.03
N GLU A 797 -20.11 16.00 -71.31
CA GLU A 797 -21.22 15.24 -71.91
C GLU A 797 -21.54 13.92 -71.16
N PHE A 798 -20.52 13.32 -70.54
CA PHE A 798 -20.67 12.12 -69.72
C PHE A 798 -21.25 12.37 -68.31
N PHE A 799 -21.56 13.60 -67.94
CA PHE A 799 -22.38 13.94 -66.76
C PHE A 799 -23.73 14.56 -67.14
N GLN A 800 -24.15 14.39 -68.39
CA GLN A 800 -25.43 14.86 -68.93
C GLN A 800 -26.37 13.68 -69.25
N ALA A 801 -26.37 12.65 -68.41
CA ALA A 801 -27.24 11.48 -68.60
C ALA A 801 -28.73 11.88 -68.59
N PRO A 802 -29.53 11.47 -69.60
CA PRO A 802 -30.92 11.88 -69.70
C PRO A 802 -31.84 11.01 -68.82
N PHE A 803 -31.63 11.02 -67.50
CA PHE A 803 -32.47 10.31 -66.54
C PHE A 803 -33.91 10.81 -66.57
N SER A 804 -34.86 9.88 -66.61
CA SER A 804 -36.29 10.17 -66.50
C SER A 804 -36.65 10.78 -65.14
N ILE A 805 -37.77 11.51 -65.06
CA ILE A 805 -38.30 12.05 -63.80
C ILE A 805 -38.55 10.91 -62.79
N LYS A 806 -39.01 9.75 -63.27
CA LYS A 806 -39.22 8.55 -62.44
C LYS A 806 -37.90 8.00 -61.92
N GLY A 807 -36.84 7.97 -62.72
CA GLY A 807 -35.49 7.56 -62.30
C GLY A 807 -34.91 8.47 -61.22
N LYS A 808 -34.99 9.79 -61.41
CA LYS A 808 -34.56 10.78 -60.40
C LYS A 808 -35.35 10.64 -59.09
N SER A 809 -36.65 10.41 -59.15
CA SER A 809 -37.50 10.15 -57.99
C SER A 809 -37.14 8.84 -57.26
N LYS A 810 -36.77 7.78 -58.00
CA LYS A 810 -36.29 6.52 -57.43
C LYS A 810 -34.93 6.67 -56.74
N ILE A 811 -33.99 7.41 -57.35
CA ILE A 811 -32.70 7.73 -56.72
C ILE A 811 -32.93 8.50 -55.41
N PHE A 812 -33.81 9.50 -55.43
CA PHE A 812 -34.18 10.25 -54.22
C PHE A 812 -34.81 9.36 -53.14
N CYS A 813 -35.73 8.46 -53.51
CA CYS A 813 -36.39 7.55 -52.57
C CYS A 813 -35.41 6.52 -51.97
N ALA A 814 -34.53 5.94 -52.79
CA ALA A 814 -33.48 5.03 -52.33
C ALA A 814 -32.48 5.75 -51.43
N SER A 815 -32.13 7.00 -51.77
CA SER A 815 -31.31 7.87 -50.93
C SER A 815 -32.00 8.07 -49.56
N CYS A 816 -33.29 8.43 -49.53
CA CYS A 816 -34.14 8.49 -48.33
C CYS A 816 -34.02 7.26 -47.42
N LEU A 817 -34.06 6.07 -48.02
CA LEU A 817 -33.92 4.81 -47.31
C LEU A 817 -32.51 4.64 -46.70
N ASN A 818 -31.46 5.11 -47.38
CA ASN A 818 -30.06 4.99 -46.94
C ASN A 818 -29.79 5.61 -45.56
N ILE A 819 -30.44 6.76 -45.23
CA ILE A 819 -30.30 7.40 -43.91
C ILE A 819 -30.64 6.43 -42.76
N PHE A 820 -31.66 5.59 -42.96
CA PHE A 820 -32.14 4.70 -41.90
C PHE A 820 -31.39 3.37 -41.83
N ILE A 821 -30.88 2.89 -42.97
CA ILE A 821 -30.18 1.61 -43.04
C ILE A 821 -28.66 1.74 -42.86
N GLU A 822 -28.10 2.93 -43.05
CA GLU A 822 -26.65 3.18 -43.02
C GLU A 822 -26.29 4.32 -42.06
N ASP A 823 -26.63 5.57 -42.41
CA ASP A 823 -26.12 6.77 -41.75
C ASP A 823 -26.42 6.79 -40.23
N ILE A 824 -27.68 6.56 -39.83
CA ILE A 824 -28.08 6.57 -38.41
C ILE A 824 -27.44 5.40 -37.63
N PRO A 825 -27.57 4.13 -38.07
CA PRO A 825 -26.90 3.01 -37.40
C PRO A 825 -25.39 3.18 -37.24
N GLN A 826 -24.68 3.68 -38.26
CA GLN A 826 -23.22 3.87 -38.19
C GLN A 826 -22.85 4.92 -37.14
N VAL A 827 -23.53 6.07 -37.11
CA VAL A 827 -23.31 7.10 -36.08
C VAL A 827 -23.56 6.52 -34.67
N ILE A 828 -24.63 5.74 -34.49
CA ILE A 828 -24.93 5.09 -33.20
C ILE A 828 -23.78 4.15 -32.79
N ILE A 829 -23.31 3.29 -33.70
CA ILE A 829 -22.23 2.34 -33.44
C ILE A 829 -20.94 3.07 -33.05
N GLN A 830 -20.56 4.12 -33.78
CA GLN A 830 -19.35 4.89 -33.52
C GLN A 830 -19.44 5.68 -32.20
N ILE A 831 -20.62 6.18 -31.82
CA ILE A 831 -20.89 6.80 -30.51
C ILE A 831 -20.77 5.75 -29.39
N LEU A 832 -21.39 4.58 -29.55
CA LEU A 832 -21.28 3.50 -28.57
C LEU A 832 -19.82 3.07 -28.40
N TYR A 833 -19.08 2.94 -29.50
CA TYR A 833 -17.65 2.65 -29.47
C TYR A 833 -16.87 3.70 -28.67
N TYR A 834 -17.14 4.99 -28.87
CA TYR A 834 -16.53 6.08 -28.09
C TYR A 834 -16.78 5.91 -26.58
N TYR A 835 -17.98 5.47 -26.19
CA TYR A 835 -18.30 5.23 -24.78
C TYR A 835 -17.72 3.91 -24.23
N SER A 836 -17.37 2.94 -25.06
CA SER A 836 -16.90 1.62 -24.61
C SER A 836 -15.37 1.49 -24.45
N VAL A 837 -14.56 2.36 -25.06
CA VAL A 837 -13.09 2.20 -25.04
C VAL A 837 -12.38 3.05 -23.99
N VAL A 838 -11.22 2.57 -23.54
CA VAL A 838 -10.30 3.31 -22.65
C VAL A 838 -9.42 4.26 -23.47
N THR A 839 -8.82 3.74 -24.53
CA THR A 839 -8.01 4.50 -25.50
C THR A 839 -8.83 4.76 -26.77
N TYR A 840 -8.99 6.03 -27.13
CA TYR A 840 -9.68 6.44 -28.35
C TYR A 840 -8.65 6.91 -29.39
N ASP A 841 -8.77 6.45 -30.63
CA ASP A 841 -7.79 6.69 -31.69
C ASP A 841 -8.37 7.54 -32.84
N ILE A 842 -7.52 7.94 -33.79
CA ILE A 842 -7.88 8.85 -34.88
C ILE A 842 -8.88 8.26 -35.89
N ILE A 843 -8.81 6.95 -36.17
CA ILE A 843 -9.69 6.31 -37.15
C ILE A 843 -11.17 6.41 -36.70
N PRO A 844 -11.54 5.97 -35.47
CA PRO A 844 -12.88 6.18 -34.93
C PRO A 844 -13.34 7.64 -34.90
N LEU A 845 -12.42 8.57 -34.60
CA LEU A 845 -12.75 10.00 -34.55
C LEU A 845 -13.15 10.52 -35.94
N LEU A 846 -12.34 10.22 -36.95
CA LEU A 846 -12.59 10.65 -38.33
C LEU A 846 -13.82 9.95 -38.92
N ALA A 847 -14.06 8.68 -38.59
CA ALA A 847 -15.27 7.96 -38.97
C ALA A 847 -16.51 8.62 -38.37
N LEU A 848 -16.49 8.91 -37.06
CA LEU A 848 -17.59 9.62 -36.38
C LEU A 848 -17.86 11.00 -36.99
N TYR A 849 -16.84 11.78 -37.28
CA TYR A 849 -17.04 13.07 -37.95
C TYR A 849 -17.58 12.92 -39.36
N SER A 850 -17.09 11.94 -40.13
CA SER A 850 -17.55 11.65 -41.48
C SER A 850 -19.03 11.29 -41.49
N SER A 851 -19.44 10.30 -40.70
CA SER A 851 -20.83 9.84 -40.67
C SER A 851 -21.77 10.91 -40.10
N CYS A 852 -21.34 11.70 -39.10
CA CYS A 852 -22.12 12.86 -38.63
C CYS A 852 -22.32 13.92 -39.72
N PHE A 853 -21.26 14.22 -40.48
CA PHE A 853 -21.29 15.25 -41.52
C PHE A 853 -22.13 14.81 -42.72
N ASN A 854 -22.00 13.56 -43.14
CA ASN A 854 -22.82 12.96 -44.20
C ASN A 854 -24.29 12.91 -43.81
N LEU A 855 -24.61 12.45 -42.60
CA LEU A 855 -25.98 12.46 -42.09
C LEU A 855 -26.57 13.88 -42.11
N LEU A 856 -25.81 14.89 -41.67
CA LEU A 856 -26.25 16.28 -41.68
C LEU A 856 -26.51 16.80 -43.10
N ILE A 857 -25.59 16.55 -44.05
CA ILE A 857 -25.78 16.93 -45.46
C ILE A 857 -27.01 16.24 -46.04
N ASN A 858 -27.16 14.93 -45.83
CA ASN A 858 -28.27 14.15 -46.37
C ASN A 858 -29.61 14.65 -45.82
N ILE A 859 -29.69 14.97 -44.52
CA ILE A 859 -30.90 15.55 -43.91
C ILE A 859 -31.21 16.93 -44.50
N VAL A 860 -30.23 17.84 -44.55
CA VAL A 860 -30.43 19.23 -45.03
C VAL A 860 -30.79 19.26 -46.51
N ALA A 861 -30.07 18.50 -47.34
CA ALA A 861 -30.33 18.42 -48.78
C ALA A 861 -31.75 17.93 -49.07
N ARG A 862 -32.23 16.93 -48.31
CA ARG A 862 -33.55 16.34 -48.52
C ARG A 862 -34.68 17.20 -47.97
N LEU A 863 -34.48 17.89 -46.85
CA LEU A 863 -35.42 18.91 -46.38
C LEU A 863 -35.58 20.02 -47.41
N PHE A 864 -34.47 20.51 -47.99
CA PHE A 864 -34.51 21.55 -49.02
C PHE A 864 -35.23 21.07 -50.29
N GLN A 865 -34.98 19.83 -50.73
CA GLN A 865 -35.66 19.24 -51.89
C GLN A 865 -37.16 19.00 -51.63
N ALA A 866 -37.54 18.54 -50.43
CA ALA A 866 -38.94 18.35 -50.05
C ALA A 866 -39.71 19.68 -49.98
N ILE A 867 -39.10 20.74 -49.45
CA ILE A 867 -39.67 22.09 -49.40
C ILE A 867 -39.90 22.64 -50.82
N ASN A 868 -38.92 22.47 -51.71
CA ASN A 868 -39.05 22.90 -53.11
C ASN A 868 -40.09 22.09 -53.89
N PHE A 869 -40.23 20.80 -53.62
CA PHE A 869 -41.27 19.96 -54.21
C PHE A 869 -42.68 20.43 -53.81
N TYR A 870 -42.88 20.80 -52.54
CA TYR A 870 -44.14 21.37 -52.05
C TYR A 870 -44.45 22.76 -52.62
N ARG A 871 -43.43 23.61 -52.87
CA ARG A 871 -43.61 24.95 -53.45
C ARG A 871 -43.96 24.95 -54.94
N TYR A 872 -43.45 23.99 -55.72
CA TYR A 872 -43.74 23.90 -57.17
C TYR A 872 -44.99 23.06 -57.47
N GLY A 873 -45.31 22.05 -56.64
CA GLY A 873 -46.54 21.27 -56.78
C GLY A 873 -47.83 22.10 -56.63
N SER A 874 -47.78 23.24 -55.93
CA SER A 874 -48.93 24.16 -55.83
C SER A 874 -49.14 25.05 -57.06
N LEU A 875 -48.12 25.25 -57.90
CA LEU A 875 -48.20 26.08 -59.11
C LEU A 875 -48.71 25.26 -60.32
N GLU A 876 -48.31 23.99 -60.43
CA GLU A 876 -48.74 23.09 -61.52
C GLU A 876 -50.22 22.67 -61.38
N TYR A 877 -50.74 22.60 -60.14
CA TYR A 877 -52.16 22.37 -59.87
C TYR A 877 -53.06 23.57 -60.24
N ILE A 878 -52.51 24.79 -60.24
CA ILE A 878 -53.24 26.01 -60.63
C ILE A 878 -53.19 26.21 -62.16
N SER A 879 -52.12 25.81 -62.84
CA SER A 879 -52.01 25.94 -64.31
C SER A 879 -52.79 24.88 -65.09
N SER A 880 -53.06 23.71 -64.52
CA SER A 880 -53.85 22.67 -65.19
C SER A 880 -55.37 22.92 -65.18
N HIS A 881 -55.83 23.99 -64.53
CA HIS A 881 -57.26 24.40 -64.51
C HIS A 881 -57.58 25.55 -65.48
N SER A 882 -56.62 26.12 -66.21
CA SER A 882 -56.85 27.32 -67.04
C SER A 882 -56.55 27.19 -68.54
N GLN A 883 -56.26 26.00 -69.07
CA GLN A 883 -56.14 25.78 -70.52
C GLN A 883 -57.17 24.77 -71.05
N ASN A 884 -58.38 25.28 -71.26
CA ASN A 884 -59.34 24.79 -72.25
C ASN A 884 -60.05 26.02 -72.83
N LYS A 885 -59.49 26.58 -73.91
CA LYS A 885 -60.18 27.26 -75.04
C LYS A 885 -59.17 28.00 -75.93
N ASP A 886 -59.14 27.53 -77.18
CA ASP A 886 -59.09 28.24 -78.46
C ASP A 886 -57.91 29.16 -78.82
N GLU A 887 -57.19 28.70 -79.85
CA GLU A 887 -56.83 29.35 -81.13
C GLU A 887 -55.90 30.57 -81.22
N ASP A 888 -54.89 30.36 -82.08
CA ASP A 888 -54.33 31.23 -83.13
C ASP A 888 -53.16 32.21 -82.90
N ASP A 889 -52.19 32.03 -83.80
CA ASP A 889 -51.31 32.97 -84.50
C ASP A 889 -50.07 33.64 -83.86
N PHE A 890 -48.93 33.34 -84.51
CA PHE A 890 -47.74 34.14 -84.85
C PHE A 890 -47.09 35.14 -83.86
N GLY A 891 -45.75 35.01 -83.76
CA GLY A 891 -44.85 36.09 -84.17
C GLY A 891 -44.09 36.85 -83.08
N ASP A 892 -42.80 36.52 -82.96
CA ASP A 892 -41.64 37.39 -82.70
C ASP A 892 -41.77 38.64 -81.78
N LEU A 893 -40.96 38.67 -80.70
CA LEU A 893 -39.83 39.62 -80.51
C LEU A 893 -39.27 39.61 -79.06
N GLN A 894 -37.95 39.46 -78.94
CA GLN A 894 -37.10 39.97 -77.84
C GLN A 894 -37.08 41.53 -77.84
N PRO A 895 -36.36 42.27 -76.95
CA PRO A 895 -35.57 41.93 -75.74
C PRO A 895 -35.83 42.90 -74.53
N ILE A 896 -35.11 42.73 -73.40
CA ILE A 896 -34.21 43.72 -72.76
C ILE A 896 -33.94 43.43 -71.26
N GLN A 897 -32.70 43.72 -70.87
CA GLN A 897 -31.98 43.48 -69.62
C GLN A 897 -32.33 44.39 -68.41
N ASN A 898 -32.02 43.84 -67.23
CA ASN A 898 -31.78 44.37 -65.86
C ASN A 898 -31.57 45.89 -65.64
N PRO A 899 -31.88 46.37 -64.41
CA PRO A 899 -30.78 46.69 -63.47
C PRO A 899 -31.06 46.35 -61.99
N LEU A 900 -30.00 46.04 -61.24
CA LEU A 900 -30.01 45.91 -59.77
C LEU A 900 -28.81 46.68 -59.20
N GLN A 901 -29.06 47.66 -58.33
CA GLN A 901 -28.05 48.28 -57.48
C GLN A 901 -28.66 48.67 -56.12
N ASN A 902 -28.21 47.95 -55.09
CA ASN A 902 -27.97 48.36 -53.70
C ASN A 902 -29.13 48.59 -52.68
N PRO A 903 -28.82 48.47 -51.37
CA PRO A 903 -29.64 47.77 -50.37
C PRO A 903 -30.17 48.70 -49.28
N ASP A 904 -31.13 48.24 -48.47
CA ASP A 904 -31.28 48.60 -47.05
C ASP A 904 -32.54 47.96 -46.43
N ILE A 905 -32.51 47.87 -45.10
CA ILE A 905 -33.63 47.64 -44.15
C ILE A 905 -33.91 46.17 -43.76
N PHE A 906 -33.13 45.71 -42.77
CA PHE A 906 -33.62 44.87 -41.67
C PHE A 906 -33.78 45.77 -40.44
N GLY A 907 -34.94 45.70 -39.77
CA GLY A 907 -35.14 46.30 -38.45
C GLY A 907 -36.58 46.17 -37.96
N GLY A 908 -36.77 45.52 -36.80
CA GLY A 908 -37.89 45.84 -35.91
C GLY A 908 -38.57 44.69 -35.17
N PHE A 909 -38.44 44.76 -33.83
CA PHE A 909 -39.36 44.31 -32.76
C PHE A 909 -39.28 42.86 -32.22
N GLN A 910 -39.37 42.56 -30.91
CA GLN A 910 -38.98 43.13 -29.59
C GLN A 910 -39.47 42.09 -28.53
N PRO A 911 -38.87 41.96 -27.33
CA PRO A 911 -39.30 41.00 -26.29
C PRO A 911 -39.98 41.65 -25.05
N ALA A 912 -40.78 40.87 -24.29
CA ALA A 912 -41.10 40.96 -22.83
C ALA A 912 -42.22 39.92 -22.52
N THR A 913 -42.41 39.24 -21.38
CA THR A 913 -42.32 39.49 -19.90
C THR A 913 -42.38 38.10 -19.19
N GLU A 914 -41.84 37.85 -17.98
CA GLU A 914 -42.46 38.18 -16.67
C GLU A 914 -41.52 37.98 -15.44
N ARG A 915 -41.64 38.94 -14.50
CA ARG A 915 -41.64 38.94 -13.01
C ARG A 915 -40.57 38.24 -12.13
N ASN A 916 -39.87 39.11 -11.39
CA ASN A 916 -39.19 39.01 -10.07
C ASN A 916 -40.17 38.81 -8.87
N PRO A 917 -39.78 38.71 -7.56
CA PRO A 917 -38.49 39.09 -6.91
C PRO A 917 -37.96 38.20 -5.72
N ILE A 918 -36.76 38.54 -5.21
CA ILE A 918 -36.39 38.83 -3.78
C ILE A 918 -35.04 38.22 -3.29
N ARG A 919 -34.13 39.16 -2.94
CA ARG A 919 -33.02 39.21 -1.96
C ARG A 919 -31.67 38.48 -2.18
N GLU A 920 -30.66 39.31 -2.45
CA GLU A 920 -29.32 39.22 -1.88
C GLU A 920 -29.29 39.73 -0.43
N VAL A 921 -28.45 39.11 0.40
CA VAL A 921 -27.69 39.76 1.48
C VAL A 921 -26.28 39.14 1.45
N THR A 922 -25.26 39.96 1.18
CA THR A 922 -23.84 39.71 1.51
C THR A 922 -23.51 40.34 2.86
N PRO A 923 -22.45 39.95 3.60
CA PRO A 923 -21.18 39.37 3.16
C PRO A 923 -21.13 37.85 3.02
#